data_AF-A0A7S1T924-F1
#
_entry.id   AF-A0A7S1T924-F1
#
_cell.length_a   1.000
_cell.length_b   1.000
_cell.length_c   1.000
_cell.angle_alpha   90.00
_cell.angle_beta   90.00
_cell.angle_gamma   90.00
#
_symmetry.space_group_name_H-M   'P 1'
#
loop_
_entity.id
_entity.type
_entity.pdbx_description
1 polymer ?
#
loop_
_entity_poly.entity_id
_entity_poly.type
_entity_poly.pdbx_seq_one_letter_code
_entity_poly.pdbx_strand_id
1 'polypeptide(L)'
;MADRGIDALLVPSRDPHNTEMVPPRFARREFVSCFSGSAGTAVVTKEEALLWTDGRYFLQAERELPDGWTLMRDGDMGSPTIPQWLVEHLPDGAVVSADSRVISLTEHDRLKQAGVTLKLANENIVDTIWGEQRPHLPPSAARIHPVVIAGASIQEKVDAICQDMERANVDAFVCSMLDEVCWLVNIRGLDVPCVPVVYAYAIVHKSGDVSLFIDEDKVSDQVRTVLESSRVSVLPYDDIFTAIAELAKRESRFWMDPSTCTYALYDATQSIGGAEVDVIFDQSPVLRRKSIKNTAELQGMRDAHLRDGAALCAFLDHLEKIIESGEEPTEFQVGEMVRAFRARQEGFIDTSFDTIAGSGPNGAIIHYRAERDQSRTVNLRDLFLLDSGGQYVDGTTDVTRTMHFGKPSDRERDCFTRVLQGHIALSSTIFPEGTTGFQLDPFARQWLWRAGLDYRHGTGHGVGASLNVHEGPQSISPRTGNMTPLMAGMIVSNEPGFYEEGAFGIRIENLCEIEMIENLDVTGKRGFLGFKPITLVPIQQKMIRLESLSLQEREWMDAYHERVWSSISPLIADEAKDWLWKHTRPLAENFSVESGMTRRAFGITALSLMLSSGLSALPTSNLRALASESLERSTETSLDKFSLRASEPRITQQCFLDISIAGMSPERLVVGLYGEVVPKTTQNFVSLCEGSTGVSYRGSQVYRVVHGLTIQAGNIGPDGTEDGQSSFGLPFERENFKIMHDVEGVISMVNRKDGLNDSRFFFTTVSDSGYLDDKYCAFGRIIWGRDFLHKLDLLPVIGPKNRPRDDVRIVNCGILSSEEMLRTLDPTAC
;
A
#
# COMPACT_ATOMS: atom_id res chain seq x y z
N MET A 1 -6.10 -23.86 -41.45
CA MET A 1 -5.24 -24.94 -40.91
C MET A 1 -4.99 -26.04 -41.94
N ALA A 2 -6.04 -26.67 -42.49
CA ALA A 2 -5.92 -27.76 -43.48
C ALA A 2 -4.99 -27.42 -44.67
N ASP A 3 -5.19 -26.27 -45.32
CA ASP A 3 -4.37 -25.84 -46.46
C ASP A 3 -2.86 -25.66 -46.13
N ARG A 4 -2.52 -25.44 -44.85
CA ARG A 4 -1.15 -25.26 -44.37
C ARG A 4 -0.54 -26.54 -43.79
N GLY A 5 -1.29 -27.65 -43.79
CA GLY A 5 -0.87 -28.92 -43.20
C GLY A 5 -0.64 -28.81 -41.68
N ILE A 6 -1.56 -28.16 -40.98
CA ILE A 6 -1.50 -27.93 -39.53
C ILE A 6 -2.61 -28.73 -38.85
N ASP A 7 -2.26 -29.49 -37.82
CA ASP A 7 -3.16 -30.34 -37.05
C ASP A 7 -3.67 -29.66 -35.78
N ALA A 8 -2.86 -28.81 -35.14
CA ALA A 8 -3.27 -27.95 -34.04
C ALA A 8 -2.65 -26.54 -34.13
N LEU A 9 -3.38 -25.53 -33.65
CA LEU A 9 -2.97 -24.13 -33.60
C LEU A 9 -2.97 -23.65 -32.14
N LEU A 10 -1.85 -23.09 -31.70
CA LEU A 10 -1.74 -22.40 -30.42
C LEU A 10 -2.00 -20.90 -30.60
N VAL A 11 -2.90 -20.36 -29.79
CA VAL A 11 -3.26 -18.94 -29.77
C VAL A 11 -3.13 -18.43 -28.32
N PRO A 12 -1.92 -18.00 -27.91
CA PRO A 12 -1.69 -17.45 -26.56
C PRO A 12 -2.24 -16.03 -26.44
N SER A 13 -2.50 -15.59 -25.20
CA SER A 13 -2.77 -14.20 -24.85
C SER A 13 -1.46 -13.39 -24.80
N ARG A 14 -0.81 -13.20 -25.95
CA ARG A 14 0.47 -12.48 -26.05
C ARG A 14 0.56 -11.63 -27.31
N ASP A 15 1.34 -10.57 -27.21
CA ASP A 15 1.76 -9.72 -28.32
C ASP A 15 3.25 -9.97 -28.64
N PRO A 16 3.85 -9.25 -29.61
CA PRO A 16 5.26 -9.40 -29.96
C PRO A 16 6.30 -9.02 -28.90
N HIS A 17 5.84 -8.52 -27.76
CA HIS A 17 6.68 -8.03 -26.67
C HIS A 17 6.31 -8.69 -25.33
N ASN A 18 5.52 -9.77 -25.37
CA ASN A 18 5.10 -10.50 -24.20
C ASN A 18 4.43 -9.63 -23.11
N THR A 19 3.69 -8.61 -23.54
CA THR A 19 2.94 -7.72 -22.65
C THR A 19 1.82 -8.50 -21.96
N GLU A 20 1.63 -8.28 -20.66
CA GLU A 20 0.55 -8.93 -19.90
C GLU A 20 -0.84 -8.50 -20.36
N MET A 21 -1.05 -7.19 -20.50
CA MET A 21 -2.28 -6.62 -21.05
C MET A 21 -2.07 -6.37 -22.54
N VAL A 22 -2.66 -7.22 -23.37
CA VAL A 22 -2.55 -7.08 -24.82
C VAL A 22 -3.52 -6.01 -25.35
N PRO A 23 -3.07 -5.05 -26.19
CA PRO A 23 -3.99 -4.15 -26.88
C PRO A 23 -5.00 -4.91 -27.74
N PRO A 24 -6.17 -4.31 -28.05
CA PRO A 24 -7.21 -4.97 -28.84
C PRO A 24 -6.73 -5.58 -30.17
N ARG A 25 -5.72 -4.98 -30.82
CA ARG A 25 -5.09 -5.51 -32.03
C ARG A 25 -4.49 -6.93 -31.87
N PHE A 26 -4.02 -7.25 -30.67
CA PHE A 26 -3.34 -8.49 -30.33
C PHE A 26 -4.21 -9.44 -29.48
N ALA A 27 -5.46 -9.08 -29.19
CA ALA A 27 -6.44 -9.89 -28.47
C ALA A 27 -7.00 -11.08 -29.30
N ARG A 28 -6.11 -11.82 -29.98
CA ARG A 28 -6.45 -12.91 -30.90
C ARG A 28 -7.16 -14.06 -30.21
N ARG A 29 -6.71 -14.42 -29.00
CA ARG A 29 -7.32 -15.46 -28.17
C ARG A 29 -8.75 -15.09 -27.80
N GLU A 30 -9.01 -13.83 -27.43
CA GLU A 30 -10.36 -13.35 -27.16
C GLU A 30 -11.21 -13.38 -28.44
N PHE A 31 -10.68 -12.91 -29.57
CA PHE A 31 -11.40 -12.95 -30.85
C PHE A 31 -11.87 -14.36 -31.23
N VAL A 32 -11.05 -15.40 -31.01
CA VAL A 32 -11.43 -16.79 -31.38
C VAL A 32 -12.27 -17.51 -30.34
N SER A 33 -12.17 -17.14 -29.05
CA SER A 33 -12.77 -17.91 -27.93
C SER A 33 -13.83 -17.16 -27.14
N CYS A 34 -14.05 -15.87 -27.42
CA CYS A 34 -14.86 -14.94 -26.61
C CYS A 34 -14.38 -14.72 -25.17
N PHE A 35 -13.35 -15.44 -24.70
CA PHE A 35 -12.81 -15.29 -23.35
C PHE A 35 -11.85 -14.10 -23.25
N SER A 36 -12.21 -13.17 -22.37
CA SER A 36 -11.58 -11.84 -22.24
C SER A 36 -10.59 -11.71 -21.07
N GLY A 37 -10.43 -12.74 -20.22
CA GLY A 37 -9.50 -12.69 -19.08
C GLY A 37 -8.03 -12.52 -19.52
N SER A 38 -7.18 -11.83 -18.74
CA SER A 38 -5.83 -11.45 -19.24
C SER A 38 -4.89 -12.64 -19.55
N ALA A 39 -5.07 -13.78 -18.90
CA ALA A 39 -4.21 -14.96 -19.08
C ALA A 39 -4.95 -16.13 -19.72
N GLY A 40 -4.31 -16.77 -20.71
CA GLY A 40 -4.76 -18.04 -21.25
C GLY A 40 -4.08 -18.41 -22.57
N THR A 41 -4.27 -19.65 -22.99
CA THR A 41 -3.85 -20.12 -24.31
C THR A 41 -4.95 -21.00 -24.89
N ALA A 42 -5.46 -20.60 -26.05
CA ALA A 42 -6.37 -21.42 -26.81
C ALA A 42 -5.58 -22.43 -27.66
N VAL A 43 -6.05 -23.67 -27.68
CA VAL A 43 -5.55 -24.76 -28.52
C VAL A 43 -6.69 -25.20 -29.40
N VAL A 44 -6.55 -25.00 -30.72
CA VAL A 44 -7.57 -25.36 -31.70
C VAL A 44 -7.05 -26.50 -32.56
N THR A 45 -7.74 -27.62 -32.58
CA THR A 45 -7.44 -28.77 -33.45
C THR A 45 -8.45 -28.84 -34.60
N LYS A 46 -8.42 -29.93 -35.38
CA LYS A 46 -9.46 -30.19 -36.39
C LYS A 46 -10.83 -30.51 -35.78
N GLU A 47 -10.85 -31.03 -34.55
CA GLU A 47 -12.04 -31.61 -33.92
C GLU A 47 -12.43 -30.90 -32.62
N GLU A 48 -11.50 -30.22 -31.95
CA GLU A 48 -11.67 -29.69 -30.60
C GLU A 48 -11.15 -28.25 -30.49
N ALA A 49 -11.76 -27.47 -29.60
CA ALA A 49 -11.28 -26.17 -29.16
C ALA A 49 -11.16 -26.17 -27.63
N LEU A 50 -9.97 -25.87 -27.14
CA LEU A 50 -9.64 -25.92 -25.72
C LEU A 50 -9.04 -24.61 -25.26
N LEU A 51 -9.28 -24.22 -24.02
CA LEU A 51 -8.68 -23.03 -23.41
C LEU A 51 -8.03 -23.41 -22.08
N TRP A 52 -6.71 -23.25 -21.98
CA TRP A 52 -6.02 -23.25 -20.69
C TRP A 52 -6.02 -21.84 -20.09
N THR A 53 -6.41 -21.72 -18.84
CA THR A 53 -6.23 -20.50 -18.03
C THR A 53 -6.02 -20.88 -16.57
N ASP A 54 -5.59 -19.95 -15.72
CA ASP A 54 -5.30 -20.19 -14.31
C ASP A 54 -6.51 -19.89 -13.40
N GLY A 55 -6.36 -20.21 -12.11
CA GLY A 55 -7.43 -20.14 -11.11
C GLY A 55 -8.11 -18.78 -10.93
N ARG A 56 -7.50 -17.68 -11.40
CA ARG A 56 -8.12 -16.35 -11.39
C ARG A 56 -9.32 -16.26 -12.32
N TYR A 57 -9.38 -17.12 -13.34
CA TYR A 57 -10.28 -16.98 -14.48
C TYR A 57 -11.21 -18.16 -14.73
N PHE A 58 -11.23 -19.20 -13.88
CA PHE A 58 -12.08 -20.38 -14.11
C PHE A 58 -13.56 -20.02 -14.27
N LEU A 59 -14.10 -19.23 -13.32
CA LEU A 59 -15.52 -18.83 -13.35
C LEU A 59 -15.84 -17.92 -14.55
N GLN A 60 -14.89 -17.05 -14.92
CA GLN A 60 -15.04 -16.18 -16.09
C GLN A 60 -15.06 -16.99 -17.38
N ALA A 61 -14.14 -17.95 -17.53
CA ALA A 61 -14.05 -18.80 -18.71
C ALA A 61 -15.30 -19.69 -18.87
N GLU A 62 -15.85 -20.25 -17.78
CA GLU A 62 -17.10 -21.03 -17.83
C GLU A 62 -18.30 -20.22 -18.33
N ARG A 63 -18.29 -18.90 -18.11
CA ARG A 63 -19.34 -17.99 -18.57
C ARG A 63 -19.15 -17.51 -20.00
N GLU A 64 -17.91 -17.21 -20.39
CA GLU A 64 -17.59 -16.53 -21.65
C GLU A 64 -17.30 -17.47 -22.81
N LEU A 65 -16.82 -18.69 -22.54
CA LEU A 65 -16.54 -19.66 -23.59
C LEU A 65 -17.83 -20.11 -24.29
N PRO A 66 -17.87 -20.12 -25.64
CA PRO A 66 -19.03 -20.58 -26.37
C PRO A 66 -19.15 -22.11 -26.37
N ASP A 67 -20.33 -22.61 -26.73
CA ASP A 67 -20.59 -24.05 -26.86
C ASP A 67 -19.55 -24.73 -27.76
N GLY A 68 -19.03 -25.88 -27.32
CA GLY A 68 -18.00 -26.65 -28.01
C GLY A 68 -16.56 -26.35 -27.56
N TRP A 69 -16.34 -25.34 -26.72
CA TRP A 69 -15.05 -25.13 -26.05
C TRP A 69 -14.93 -25.95 -24.77
N THR A 70 -13.73 -26.47 -24.52
CA THR A 70 -13.39 -27.16 -23.27
C THR A 70 -12.45 -26.29 -22.44
N LEU A 71 -12.89 -25.91 -21.24
CA LEU A 71 -12.04 -25.24 -20.25
C LEU A 71 -11.07 -26.25 -19.64
N MET A 72 -9.78 -25.93 -19.74
CA MET A 72 -8.68 -26.67 -19.11
C MET A 72 -8.16 -25.84 -17.94
N ARG A 73 -8.39 -26.33 -16.72
CA ARG A 73 -8.06 -25.61 -15.48
C ARG A 73 -6.57 -25.75 -15.17
N ASP A 74 -5.75 -24.80 -15.59
CA ASP A 74 -4.29 -24.88 -15.40
C ASP A 74 -3.92 -24.81 -13.92
N GLY A 75 -2.96 -25.64 -13.51
CA GLY A 75 -2.53 -25.77 -12.11
C GLY A 75 -3.42 -26.63 -11.20
N ASP A 76 -4.64 -27.00 -11.62
CA ASP A 76 -5.45 -27.97 -10.87
C ASP A 76 -4.82 -29.38 -10.95
N MET A 77 -4.87 -30.11 -9.83
CA MET A 77 -4.34 -31.48 -9.77
C MET A 77 -5.04 -32.39 -10.78
N GLY A 78 -4.26 -32.99 -11.69
CA GLY A 78 -4.76 -33.88 -12.73
C GLY A 78 -5.12 -33.20 -14.05
N SER A 79 -5.06 -31.87 -14.13
CA SER A 79 -5.18 -31.14 -15.39
C SER A 79 -3.87 -31.29 -16.19
N PRO A 80 -3.89 -31.78 -17.45
CA PRO A 80 -2.68 -31.93 -18.24
C PRO A 80 -2.16 -30.55 -18.67
N THR A 81 -0.84 -30.39 -18.74
CA THR A 81 -0.25 -29.22 -19.39
C THR A 81 -0.47 -29.27 -20.91
N ILE A 82 -0.44 -28.13 -21.59
CA ILE A 82 -0.58 -28.07 -23.06
C ILE A 82 0.35 -29.07 -23.79
N PRO A 83 1.67 -29.13 -23.49
CA PRO A 83 2.53 -30.09 -24.17
C PRO A 83 2.16 -31.56 -23.91
N GLN A 84 1.74 -31.89 -22.68
CA GLN A 84 1.29 -33.25 -22.34
C GLN A 84 0.02 -33.60 -23.12
N TRP A 85 -0.97 -32.70 -23.12
CA TRP A 85 -2.23 -32.93 -23.82
C TRP A 85 -2.02 -33.14 -25.33
N LEU A 86 -1.19 -32.29 -25.97
CA LEU A 86 -0.89 -32.38 -27.40
C LEU A 86 -0.27 -33.74 -27.77
N VAL A 87 0.68 -34.22 -26.97
CA VAL A 87 1.37 -35.51 -27.23
C VAL A 87 0.45 -36.70 -26.99
N GLU A 88 -0.45 -36.62 -26.00
CA GLU A 88 -1.37 -37.71 -25.67
C GLU A 88 -2.56 -37.82 -26.64
N HIS A 89 -2.99 -36.71 -27.25
CA HIS A 89 -4.25 -36.65 -28.00
C HIS A 89 -4.05 -36.50 -29.52
N LEU A 90 -2.91 -35.99 -29.98
CA LEU A 90 -2.64 -35.88 -31.42
C LEU A 90 -1.89 -37.11 -31.94
N PRO A 91 -2.09 -37.50 -33.22
CA PRO A 91 -1.36 -38.62 -33.80
C PRO A 91 0.14 -38.34 -33.90
N ASP A 92 0.96 -39.39 -33.89
CA ASP A 92 2.40 -39.30 -34.07
C ASP A 92 2.76 -38.49 -35.32
N GLY A 93 3.62 -37.48 -35.15
CA GLY A 93 4.04 -36.58 -36.23
C GLY A 93 3.04 -35.47 -36.57
N ALA A 94 1.97 -35.29 -35.78
CA ALA A 94 1.06 -34.16 -35.92
C ALA A 94 1.80 -32.83 -35.84
N VAL A 95 1.43 -31.91 -36.74
CA VAL A 95 2.08 -30.60 -36.86
C VAL A 95 1.31 -29.58 -36.04
N VAL A 96 1.95 -29.07 -34.99
CA VAL A 96 1.45 -27.97 -34.16
C VAL A 96 2.04 -26.66 -34.65
N SER A 97 1.20 -25.66 -34.86
CA SER A 97 1.62 -24.35 -35.33
C SER A 97 1.31 -23.26 -34.32
N ALA A 98 2.13 -22.23 -34.33
CA ALA A 98 1.95 -21.01 -33.57
C ALA A 98 2.64 -19.85 -34.29
N ASP A 99 2.25 -18.62 -33.96
CA ASP A 99 2.89 -17.42 -34.48
C ASP A 99 4.26 -17.23 -33.80
N SER A 100 5.34 -17.27 -34.59
CA SER A 100 6.73 -17.15 -34.13
C SER A 100 7.00 -15.82 -33.42
N ARG A 101 6.19 -14.79 -33.71
CA ARG A 101 6.30 -13.46 -33.11
C ARG A 101 5.66 -13.39 -31.74
N VAL A 102 4.95 -14.40 -31.24
CA VAL A 102 4.29 -14.34 -29.90
C VAL A 102 4.60 -15.54 -29.01
N ILE A 103 5.35 -16.53 -29.52
CA ILE A 103 5.88 -17.64 -28.74
C ILE A 103 7.30 -17.29 -28.31
N SER A 104 7.60 -17.39 -27.02
CA SER A 104 8.96 -17.20 -26.50
C SER A 104 9.85 -18.42 -26.79
N LEU A 105 11.17 -18.24 -26.73
CA LEU A 105 12.10 -19.36 -26.89
C LEU A 105 11.87 -20.44 -25.82
N THR A 106 11.65 -20.04 -24.56
CA THR A 106 11.36 -21.00 -23.47
C THR A 106 10.14 -21.87 -23.78
N GLU A 107 9.06 -21.28 -24.31
CA GLU A 107 7.85 -22.05 -24.63
C GLU A 107 8.05 -22.93 -25.86
N HIS A 108 8.76 -22.43 -26.88
CA HIS A 108 9.16 -23.24 -28.04
C HIS A 108 9.96 -24.48 -27.60
N ASP A 109 10.97 -24.30 -26.75
CA ASP A 109 11.84 -25.39 -26.30
C ASP A 109 11.08 -26.36 -25.40
N ARG A 110 10.18 -25.87 -24.54
CA ARG A 110 9.31 -26.70 -23.71
C ARG A 110 8.43 -27.63 -24.55
N LEU A 111 7.78 -27.08 -25.59
CA LEU A 111 6.95 -27.85 -26.52
C LEU A 111 7.79 -28.89 -27.29
N LYS A 112 8.96 -28.49 -27.79
CA LYS A 112 9.88 -29.38 -28.52
C LYS A 112 10.42 -30.52 -27.64
N GLN A 113 10.80 -30.22 -26.39
CA GLN A 113 11.28 -31.20 -25.42
C GLN A 113 10.20 -32.22 -25.02
N ALA A 114 8.93 -31.81 -25.05
CA ALA A 114 7.81 -32.73 -24.83
C ALA A 114 7.56 -33.69 -26.02
N GLY A 115 8.19 -33.46 -27.18
CA GLY A 115 8.00 -34.26 -28.40
C GLY A 115 7.03 -33.66 -29.41
N VAL A 116 6.60 -32.42 -29.23
CA VAL A 116 5.70 -31.73 -30.18
C VAL A 116 6.47 -31.35 -31.47
N THR A 117 5.91 -31.69 -32.63
CA THR A 117 6.45 -31.25 -33.92
C THR A 117 5.94 -29.85 -34.26
N LEU A 118 6.79 -28.84 -34.07
CA LEU A 118 6.43 -27.44 -34.29
C LEU A 118 6.68 -26.96 -35.72
N LYS A 119 5.70 -26.23 -36.28
CA LYS A 119 5.82 -25.44 -37.51
C LYS A 119 5.40 -24.01 -37.23
N LEU A 120 6.36 -23.21 -36.77
CA LEU A 120 6.14 -21.79 -36.49
C LEU A 120 6.05 -20.98 -37.78
N ALA A 121 5.27 -19.90 -37.76
CA ALA A 121 5.10 -18.99 -38.90
C ALA A 121 5.07 -17.54 -38.45
N ASN A 122 5.59 -16.63 -39.28
CA ASN A 122 5.55 -15.18 -39.01
C ASN A 122 4.15 -14.58 -39.26
N GLU A 123 3.31 -15.25 -40.07
CA GLU A 123 1.95 -14.83 -40.34
C GLU A 123 0.98 -15.56 -39.40
N ASN A 124 0.18 -14.79 -38.67
CA ASN A 124 -0.82 -15.35 -37.77
C ASN A 124 -2.11 -15.69 -38.51
N ILE A 125 -2.53 -16.96 -38.47
CA ILE A 125 -3.74 -17.44 -39.15
C ILE A 125 -5.02 -16.75 -38.63
N VAL A 126 -5.03 -16.35 -37.35
CA VAL A 126 -6.17 -15.61 -36.76
C VAL A 126 -6.33 -14.25 -37.42
N ASP A 127 -5.23 -13.60 -37.81
CA ASP A 127 -5.29 -12.29 -38.45
C ASP A 127 -5.96 -12.38 -39.83
N THR A 128 -5.75 -13.49 -40.56
CA THR A 128 -6.37 -13.73 -41.87
C THR A 128 -7.90 -13.82 -41.78
N ILE A 129 -8.43 -14.44 -40.72
CA ILE A 129 -9.88 -14.59 -40.51
C ILE A 129 -10.51 -13.35 -39.86
N TRP A 130 -9.76 -12.62 -39.03
CA TRP A 130 -10.21 -11.36 -38.43
C TRP A 130 -10.32 -10.27 -39.52
N GLY A 131 -9.44 -10.31 -40.52
CA GLY A 131 -9.51 -9.46 -41.70
C GLY A 131 -9.52 -7.97 -41.36
N GLU A 132 -10.36 -7.21 -42.05
CA GLU A 132 -10.45 -5.75 -41.90
C GLU A 132 -11.04 -5.31 -40.55
N GLN A 133 -11.70 -6.20 -39.80
CA GLN A 133 -12.25 -5.89 -38.47
C GLN A 133 -11.18 -5.85 -37.38
N ARG A 134 -9.95 -6.29 -37.68
CA ARG A 134 -8.86 -6.29 -36.72
C ARG A 134 -8.46 -4.85 -36.35
N PRO A 135 -8.48 -4.46 -35.06
CA PRO A 135 -8.14 -3.11 -34.66
C PRO A 135 -6.72 -2.68 -35.05
N HIS A 136 -6.55 -1.38 -35.32
CA HIS A 136 -5.24 -0.74 -35.43
C HIS A 136 -4.62 -0.52 -34.04
N LEU A 137 -3.30 -0.36 -33.98
CA LEU A 137 -2.67 0.17 -32.77
C LEU A 137 -3.06 1.64 -32.58
N PRO A 138 -3.17 2.12 -31.33
CA PRO A 138 -3.31 3.55 -31.08
C PRO A 138 -2.12 4.30 -31.69
N PRO A 139 -2.33 5.45 -32.34
CA PRO A 139 -1.26 6.31 -32.84
C PRO A 139 -0.69 7.18 -31.70
N SER A 140 -0.38 6.59 -30.54
CA SER A 140 0.08 7.36 -29.38
C SER A 140 1.52 7.85 -29.58
N ALA A 141 1.79 9.10 -29.24
CA ALA A 141 3.12 9.68 -29.37
C ALA A 141 4.02 9.25 -28.20
N ALA A 142 5.29 9.00 -28.51
CA ALA A 142 6.32 8.85 -27.49
C ALA A 142 6.56 10.20 -26.79
N ARG A 143 6.77 10.16 -25.48
CA ARG A 143 7.16 11.32 -24.67
C ARG A 143 8.43 11.02 -23.88
N ILE A 144 9.24 12.05 -23.65
CA ILE A 144 10.41 11.94 -22.77
C ILE A 144 9.94 11.70 -21.33
N HIS A 145 10.62 10.79 -20.65
CA HIS A 145 10.57 10.61 -19.20
C HIS A 145 11.77 11.39 -18.59
N PRO A 146 11.52 12.54 -17.95
CA PRO A 146 12.60 13.42 -17.51
C PRO A 146 13.60 12.74 -16.57
N VAL A 147 14.89 13.06 -16.73
CA VAL A 147 15.96 12.49 -15.89
C VAL A 147 15.78 12.78 -14.39
N VAL A 148 15.14 13.89 -14.03
CA VAL A 148 14.82 14.23 -12.64
C VAL A 148 13.84 13.25 -11.99
N ILE A 149 12.99 12.61 -12.80
CA ILE A 149 12.07 11.55 -12.35
C ILE A 149 12.74 10.19 -12.50
N ALA A 150 13.40 9.95 -13.63
CA ALA A 150 14.06 8.67 -13.93
C ALA A 150 15.25 8.37 -13.00
N GLY A 151 15.89 9.40 -12.45
CA GLY A 151 17.08 9.32 -11.60
C GLY A 151 18.38 8.92 -12.28
N ALA A 152 18.32 8.47 -13.54
CA ALA A 152 19.48 8.15 -14.38
C ALA A 152 19.20 8.51 -15.84
N SER A 153 20.22 9.07 -16.49
CA SER A 153 20.22 9.38 -17.92
C SER A 153 20.24 8.12 -18.79
N ILE A 154 19.91 8.28 -20.08
CA ILE A 154 19.99 7.19 -21.06
C ILE A 154 21.42 6.63 -21.10
N GLN A 155 22.43 7.51 -21.15
CA GLN A 155 23.82 7.07 -21.23
C GLN A 155 24.28 6.32 -19.98
N GLU A 156 23.91 6.77 -18.77
CA GLU A 156 24.25 6.04 -17.53
C GLU A 156 23.62 4.64 -17.49
N LYS A 157 22.38 4.51 -17.98
CA LYS A 157 21.71 3.20 -18.11
C LYS A 157 22.41 2.32 -19.13
N VAL A 158 22.69 2.84 -20.32
CA VAL A 158 23.37 2.11 -21.40
C VAL A 158 24.78 1.69 -20.98
N ASP A 159 25.56 2.57 -20.34
CA ASP A 159 26.91 2.25 -19.85
C ASP A 159 26.88 1.10 -18.85
N ALA A 160 25.88 1.07 -17.98
CA ALA A 160 25.71 0.00 -17.01
C ALA A 160 25.34 -1.33 -17.67
N ILE A 161 24.50 -1.31 -18.72
CA ILE A 161 24.19 -2.50 -19.53
C ILE A 161 25.42 -2.97 -20.30
N CYS A 162 26.21 -2.06 -20.88
CA CYS A 162 27.47 -2.40 -21.56
C CYS A 162 28.47 -3.09 -20.62
N GLN A 163 28.53 -2.72 -19.35
CA GLN A 163 29.35 -3.43 -18.35
C GLN A 163 28.86 -4.86 -18.09
N ASP A 164 27.54 -5.08 -18.09
CA ASP A 164 26.99 -6.44 -17.98
C ASP A 164 27.29 -7.26 -19.24
N MET A 165 27.15 -6.64 -20.42
CA MET A 165 27.51 -7.24 -21.70
C MET A 165 28.99 -7.62 -21.78
N GLU A 166 29.90 -6.78 -21.27
CA GLU A 166 31.34 -7.06 -21.22
C GLU A 166 31.62 -8.29 -20.34
N ARG A 167 30.96 -8.41 -19.17
CA ARG A 167 31.09 -9.58 -18.28
C ARG A 167 30.53 -10.85 -18.91
N ALA A 168 29.40 -10.74 -19.63
CA ALA A 168 28.81 -11.85 -20.37
C ALA A 168 29.57 -12.16 -21.67
N ASN A 169 30.51 -11.29 -22.07
CA ASN A 169 31.29 -11.39 -23.31
C ASN A 169 30.41 -11.41 -24.57
N VAL A 170 29.40 -10.54 -24.63
CA VAL A 170 28.52 -10.36 -25.80
C VAL A 170 28.76 -9.03 -26.50
N ASP A 171 28.37 -8.93 -27.77
CA ASP A 171 28.53 -7.74 -28.59
C ASP A 171 27.23 -6.95 -28.78
N ALA A 172 26.07 -7.62 -28.66
CA ALA A 172 24.75 -6.99 -28.77
C ALA A 172 23.76 -7.59 -27.76
N PHE A 173 22.97 -6.74 -27.11
CA PHE A 173 21.83 -7.15 -26.28
C PHE A 173 20.52 -6.77 -26.98
N VAL A 174 19.62 -7.74 -27.16
CA VAL A 174 18.30 -7.54 -27.77
C VAL A 174 17.25 -7.35 -26.68
N CYS A 175 16.77 -6.12 -26.55
CA CYS A 175 15.74 -5.73 -25.60
C CYS A 175 14.36 -5.74 -26.28
N SER A 176 13.46 -6.60 -25.78
CA SER A 176 12.16 -6.84 -26.42
C SER A 176 10.94 -6.51 -25.56
N MET A 177 11.07 -6.46 -24.24
CA MET A 177 9.96 -6.05 -23.37
C MET A 177 9.74 -4.53 -23.46
N LEU A 178 8.48 -4.10 -23.61
CA LEU A 178 8.16 -2.67 -23.82
C LEU A 178 8.57 -1.78 -22.65
N ASP A 179 8.37 -2.26 -21.43
CA ASP A 179 8.75 -1.56 -20.20
C ASP A 179 10.27 -1.42 -20.07
N GLU A 180 11.03 -2.45 -20.47
CA GLU A 180 12.48 -2.40 -20.51
C GLU A 180 13.02 -1.41 -21.55
N VAL A 181 12.46 -1.42 -22.77
CA VAL A 181 12.84 -0.46 -23.83
C VAL A 181 12.54 0.97 -23.37
N CYS A 182 11.33 1.21 -22.86
CA CYS A 182 10.91 2.52 -22.34
C CYS A 182 11.78 3.00 -21.17
N TRP A 183 12.15 2.10 -20.25
CA TRP A 183 13.06 2.41 -19.14
C TRP A 183 14.47 2.72 -19.63
N LEU A 184 15.01 1.93 -20.57
CA LEU A 184 16.38 2.05 -21.09
C LEU A 184 16.62 3.41 -21.75
N VAL A 185 15.69 3.85 -22.60
CA VAL A 185 15.81 5.10 -23.37
C VAL A 185 15.00 6.26 -22.81
N ASN A 186 14.51 6.16 -21.57
CA ASN A 186 13.74 7.21 -20.88
C ASN A 186 12.60 7.81 -21.72
N ILE A 187 11.79 6.94 -22.33
CA ILE A 187 10.54 7.35 -23.00
C ILE A 187 9.34 6.64 -22.38
N ARG A 188 8.15 7.18 -22.61
CA ARG A 188 6.85 6.60 -22.26
C ARG A 188 5.86 6.83 -23.40
N GLY A 189 4.75 6.10 -23.39
CA GLY A 189 3.64 6.27 -24.35
C GLY A 189 2.33 5.78 -23.80
N LEU A 190 1.35 5.55 -24.67
CA LEU A 190 0.00 5.08 -24.31
C LEU A 190 -0.49 4.02 -25.31
N ASP A 191 0.43 3.21 -25.87
CA ASP A 191 0.06 2.19 -26.85
C ASP A 191 -0.64 0.99 -26.21
N VAL A 192 -0.34 0.75 -24.93
CA VAL A 192 -0.93 -0.32 -24.13
C VAL A 192 -1.87 0.30 -23.10
N PRO A 193 -3.14 -0.13 -23.01
CA PRO A 193 -4.05 0.35 -21.98
C PRO A 193 -3.45 0.17 -20.58
N CYS A 194 -3.60 1.18 -19.73
CA CYS A 194 -3.13 1.20 -18.35
C CYS A 194 -1.60 1.13 -18.13
N VAL A 195 -0.81 1.02 -19.19
CA VAL A 195 0.65 0.86 -19.10
C VAL A 195 1.33 1.92 -19.95
N PRO A 196 2.17 2.79 -19.38
CA PRO A 196 2.70 3.96 -20.08
C PRO A 196 3.87 3.64 -21.04
N VAL A 197 3.68 2.74 -21.99
CA VAL A 197 4.71 2.26 -22.92
C VAL A 197 4.38 2.55 -24.39
N VAL A 198 5.41 2.49 -25.24
CA VAL A 198 5.28 2.51 -26.72
C VAL A 198 5.78 1.19 -27.30
N TYR A 199 5.17 0.73 -28.39
CA TYR A 199 5.66 -0.43 -29.15
C TYR A 199 7.03 -0.12 -29.75
N ALA A 200 8.06 -0.76 -29.21
CA ALA A 200 9.42 -0.60 -29.67
C ALA A 200 10.30 -1.80 -29.29
N TYR A 201 11.34 -2.03 -30.09
CA TYR A 201 12.48 -2.87 -29.73
C TYR A 201 13.73 -2.01 -29.54
N ALA A 202 14.72 -2.51 -28.81
CA ALA A 202 16.04 -1.88 -28.79
C ALA A 202 17.16 -2.92 -28.92
N ILE A 203 18.24 -2.55 -29.61
CA ILE A 203 19.51 -3.26 -29.58
C ILE A 203 20.56 -2.35 -28.94
N VAL A 204 21.14 -2.78 -27.82
CA VAL A 204 22.32 -2.13 -27.23
C VAL A 204 23.56 -2.77 -27.83
N HIS A 205 24.41 -1.94 -28.42
CA HIS A 205 25.67 -2.38 -29.01
C HIS A 205 26.82 -2.20 -28.01
N LYS A 206 27.84 -3.04 -28.10
CA LYS A 206 29.06 -2.96 -27.27
C LYS A 206 29.79 -1.61 -27.33
N SER A 207 29.56 -0.82 -28.39
CA SER A 207 30.08 0.56 -28.51
C SER A 207 29.38 1.56 -27.57
N GLY A 208 28.26 1.18 -26.96
CA GLY A 208 27.35 2.06 -26.23
C GLY A 208 26.38 2.82 -27.13
N ASP A 209 26.31 2.52 -28.42
CA ASP A 209 25.22 3.00 -29.28
C ASP A 209 23.97 2.15 -29.08
N VAL A 210 22.80 2.74 -29.30
CA VAL A 210 21.50 2.03 -29.23
C VAL A 210 20.77 2.19 -30.55
N SER A 211 20.22 1.09 -31.06
CA SER A 211 19.26 1.09 -32.17
C SER A 211 17.86 0.91 -31.59
N LEU A 212 17.02 1.94 -31.64
CA LEU A 212 15.62 1.91 -31.22
C LEU A 212 14.72 1.71 -32.44
N PHE A 213 13.96 0.63 -32.46
CA PHE A 213 13.03 0.29 -33.54
C PHE A 213 11.62 0.64 -33.10
N ILE A 214 11.05 1.69 -33.66
CA ILE A 214 9.76 2.27 -33.28
C ILE A 214 9.06 2.80 -34.53
N ASP A 215 7.73 2.93 -34.49
CA ASP A 215 7.00 3.68 -35.50
C ASP A 215 7.46 5.15 -35.48
N GLU A 216 8.08 5.61 -36.58
CA GLU A 216 8.70 6.93 -36.66
C GLU A 216 7.68 8.07 -36.48
N ASP A 217 6.42 7.83 -36.84
CA ASP A 217 5.34 8.81 -36.67
C ASP A 217 5.04 9.10 -35.19
N LYS A 218 5.49 8.22 -34.28
CA LYS A 218 5.37 8.41 -32.82
C LYS A 218 6.47 9.28 -32.24
N VAL A 219 7.53 9.57 -32.99
CA VAL A 219 8.72 10.25 -32.50
C VAL A 219 8.73 11.69 -33.01
N SER A 220 8.36 12.64 -32.14
CA SER A 220 8.46 14.07 -32.46
C SER A 220 9.91 14.53 -32.59
N ASP A 221 10.14 15.66 -33.26
CA ASP A 221 11.48 16.27 -33.41
C ASP A 221 12.20 16.47 -32.07
N GLN A 222 11.44 16.83 -31.02
CA GLN A 222 11.98 17.00 -29.67
C GLN A 222 12.47 15.67 -29.10
N VAL A 223 11.67 14.61 -29.21
CA VAL A 223 12.03 13.27 -28.71
C VAL A 223 13.23 12.75 -29.50
N ARG A 224 13.20 12.88 -30.83
CA ARG A 224 14.29 12.49 -31.73
C ARG A 224 15.61 13.17 -31.34
N THR A 225 15.58 14.48 -31.12
CA THR A 225 16.77 15.25 -30.70
C THR A 225 17.38 14.70 -29.40
N VAL A 226 16.55 14.41 -28.39
CA VAL A 226 17.02 13.86 -27.11
C VAL A 226 17.64 12.47 -27.30
N LEU A 227 16.97 11.60 -28.06
CA LEU A 227 17.45 10.24 -28.36
C LEU A 227 18.79 10.27 -29.11
N GLU A 228 18.87 11.03 -30.20
CA GLU A 228 20.08 11.12 -31.03
C GLU A 228 21.24 11.76 -30.26
N SER A 229 20.98 12.79 -29.46
CA SER A 229 22.01 13.39 -28.59
C SER A 229 22.53 12.43 -27.52
N SER A 230 21.78 11.36 -27.23
CA SER A 230 22.13 10.27 -26.33
C SER A 230 22.60 9.00 -27.06
N ARG A 231 23.03 9.12 -28.33
CA ARG A 231 23.50 8.00 -29.17
C ARG A 231 22.46 6.89 -29.41
N VAL A 232 21.18 7.26 -29.40
CA VAL A 232 20.07 6.37 -29.78
C VAL A 232 19.62 6.70 -31.20
N SER A 233 19.82 5.77 -32.13
CA SER A 233 19.32 5.86 -33.50
C SER A 233 17.88 5.36 -33.58
N VAL A 234 16.99 6.14 -34.19
CA VAL A 234 15.59 5.77 -34.41
C VAL A 234 15.46 5.09 -35.78
N LEU A 235 14.89 3.88 -35.80
CA LEU A 235 14.70 3.04 -36.97
C LEU A 235 13.24 2.54 -37.05
N PRO A 236 12.73 2.16 -38.23
CA PRO A 236 11.41 1.58 -38.37
C PRO A 236 11.21 0.33 -37.51
N TYR A 237 10.02 0.18 -36.92
CA TYR A 237 9.70 -0.93 -36.00
C TYR A 237 10.00 -2.33 -36.57
N ASP A 238 9.62 -2.61 -37.82
CA ASP A 238 9.79 -3.93 -38.44
C ASP A 238 11.24 -4.22 -38.88
N ASP A 239 12.14 -3.22 -38.88
CA ASP A 239 13.54 -3.40 -39.30
C ASP A 239 14.38 -4.17 -38.27
N ILE A 240 13.86 -4.45 -37.08
CA ILE A 240 14.54 -5.21 -36.02
C ILE A 240 15.07 -6.56 -36.53
N PHE A 241 14.27 -7.30 -37.30
CA PHE A 241 14.66 -8.63 -37.80
C PHE A 241 15.80 -8.53 -38.81
N THR A 242 15.74 -7.54 -39.69
CA THR A 242 16.81 -7.25 -40.67
C THR A 242 18.09 -6.83 -39.94
N ALA A 243 17.99 -5.97 -38.93
CA ALA A 243 19.14 -5.51 -38.16
C ALA A 243 19.82 -6.66 -37.41
N ILE A 244 19.06 -7.55 -36.78
CA ILE A 244 19.61 -8.76 -36.14
C ILE A 244 20.32 -9.64 -37.16
N ALA A 245 19.72 -9.89 -38.33
CA ALA A 245 20.33 -10.69 -39.38
C ALA A 245 21.63 -10.07 -39.93
N GLU A 246 21.68 -8.74 -40.08
CA GLU A 246 22.90 -8.03 -40.51
C GLU A 246 24.02 -8.04 -39.46
N LEU A 247 23.67 -7.97 -38.17
CA LEU A 247 24.64 -8.14 -37.07
C LEU A 247 25.17 -9.58 -37.00
N ALA A 248 24.30 -10.57 -37.19
CA ALA A 248 24.67 -11.97 -37.24
C ALA A 248 25.71 -12.25 -38.34
N LYS A 249 25.58 -11.64 -39.53
CA LYS A 249 26.57 -11.75 -40.62
C LYS A 249 27.97 -11.26 -40.23
N ARG A 250 28.08 -10.44 -39.19
CA ARG A 250 29.33 -9.91 -38.66
C ARG A 250 29.88 -10.74 -37.49
N GLU A 251 29.36 -11.94 -37.30
CA GLU A 251 29.74 -12.87 -36.22
C GLU A 251 29.56 -12.26 -34.82
N SER A 252 28.57 -11.37 -34.65
CA SER A 252 28.27 -10.76 -33.36
C SER A 252 27.69 -11.78 -32.39
N ARG A 253 28.10 -11.69 -31.13
CA ARG A 253 27.53 -12.50 -30.04
C ARG A 253 26.35 -11.80 -29.41
N PHE A 254 25.21 -12.48 -29.29
CA PHE A 254 23.97 -11.88 -28.80
C PHE A 254 23.65 -12.29 -27.36
N TRP A 255 23.06 -11.37 -26.60
CA TRP A 255 22.32 -11.69 -25.38
C TRP A 255 20.82 -11.56 -25.68
N MET A 256 20.08 -12.66 -25.48
CA MET A 256 18.63 -12.72 -25.57
C MET A 256 18.04 -13.34 -24.30
N ASP A 257 16.99 -12.75 -23.76
CA ASP A 257 16.25 -13.38 -22.66
C ASP A 257 15.28 -14.42 -23.23
N PRO A 258 15.49 -15.72 -22.99
CA PRO A 258 14.68 -16.76 -23.63
C PRO A 258 13.22 -16.75 -23.17
N SER A 259 12.92 -16.12 -22.02
CA SER A 259 11.57 -16.07 -21.45
C SER A 259 10.71 -14.97 -22.06
N THR A 260 11.33 -13.90 -22.57
CA THR A 260 10.66 -12.72 -23.12
C THR A 260 10.89 -12.54 -24.62
N CYS A 261 12.09 -12.84 -25.12
CA CYS A 261 12.34 -12.82 -26.56
C CYS A 261 11.48 -13.87 -27.26
N THR A 262 10.90 -13.46 -28.39
CA THR A 262 10.08 -14.32 -29.24
C THR A 262 10.97 -15.17 -30.14
N TYR A 263 10.48 -16.33 -30.56
CA TYR A 263 11.23 -17.22 -31.45
C TYR A 263 11.63 -16.51 -32.75
N ALA A 264 10.80 -15.60 -33.26
CA ALA A 264 11.11 -14.80 -34.45
C ALA A 264 12.40 -13.96 -34.32
N LEU A 265 12.70 -13.43 -33.12
CA LEU A 265 13.94 -12.67 -32.89
C LEU A 265 15.17 -13.58 -32.93
N TYR A 266 15.06 -14.78 -32.37
CA TYR A 266 16.13 -15.77 -32.44
C TYR A 266 16.31 -16.33 -33.85
N ASP A 267 15.23 -16.64 -34.56
CA ASP A 267 15.27 -17.13 -35.93
C ASP A 267 15.96 -16.13 -36.88
N ALA A 268 15.83 -14.83 -36.60
CA ALA A 268 16.54 -13.78 -37.32
C ALA A 268 18.07 -13.87 -37.14
N THR A 269 18.60 -14.37 -36.01
CA THR A 269 20.03 -14.61 -35.85
C THR A 269 20.48 -15.81 -36.70
N GLN A 270 19.60 -16.77 -36.92
CA GLN A 270 19.90 -18.01 -37.66
C GLN A 270 19.74 -17.88 -39.18
N SER A 271 19.21 -16.74 -39.66
CA SER A 271 18.90 -16.51 -41.07
C SER A 271 20.13 -16.33 -41.99
N ILE A 272 21.34 -16.49 -41.46
CA ILE A 272 22.59 -16.49 -42.22
C ILE A 272 22.99 -17.93 -42.59
N GLY A 273 23.07 -18.23 -43.88
CA GLY A 273 23.33 -19.59 -44.35
C GLY A 273 24.72 -20.12 -43.98
N GLY A 274 24.83 -20.82 -42.84
CA GLY A 274 25.90 -21.77 -42.55
C GLY A 274 26.86 -21.48 -41.39
N ALA A 275 26.68 -20.38 -40.63
CA ALA A 275 27.44 -20.13 -39.40
C ALA A 275 26.49 -20.15 -38.19
N GLU A 276 26.80 -20.97 -37.20
CA GLU A 276 26.10 -20.99 -35.91
C GLU A 276 26.44 -19.69 -35.17
N VAL A 277 25.45 -18.81 -35.00
CA VAL A 277 25.62 -17.56 -34.26
C VAL A 277 25.60 -17.87 -32.77
N ASP A 278 26.61 -17.39 -32.04
CA ASP A 278 26.68 -17.55 -30.60
C ASP A 278 25.67 -16.63 -29.90
N VAL A 279 24.67 -17.24 -29.27
CA VAL A 279 23.61 -16.56 -28.51
C VAL A 279 23.67 -17.02 -27.06
N ILE A 280 23.85 -16.06 -26.16
CA ILE A 280 23.74 -16.26 -24.72
C ILE A 280 22.29 -16.06 -24.32
N PHE A 281 21.71 -17.12 -23.75
CA PHE A 281 20.38 -17.10 -23.16
C PHE A 281 20.48 -16.85 -21.65
N ASP A 282 20.14 -15.64 -21.23
CA ASP A 282 20.10 -15.27 -19.82
C ASP A 282 19.06 -14.16 -19.60
N GLN A 283 18.58 -13.99 -18.38
CA GLN A 283 17.61 -12.97 -18.02
C GLN A 283 18.09 -11.58 -18.45
N SER A 284 17.17 -10.73 -18.91
CA SER A 284 17.50 -9.37 -19.34
C SER A 284 18.30 -8.61 -18.27
N PRO A 285 19.44 -7.97 -18.63
CA PRO A 285 20.19 -7.13 -17.71
C PRO A 285 19.42 -5.85 -17.33
N VAL A 286 18.46 -5.43 -18.15
CA VAL A 286 17.58 -4.29 -17.84
C VAL A 286 16.62 -4.65 -16.71
N LEU A 287 16.05 -5.86 -16.73
CA LEU A 287 15.07 -6.32 -15.74
C LEU A 287 15.60 -6.23 -14.31
N ARG A 288 16.81 -6.73 -14.06
CA ARG A 288 17.46 -6.65 -12.75
C ARG A 288 17.67 -5.20 -12.32
N ARG A 289 18.10 -4.33 -13.23
CA ARG A 289 18.43 -2.93 -12.91
C ARG A 289 17.20 -2.11 -12.58
N LYS A 290 16.13 -2.19 -13.38
CA LYS A 290 14.89 -1.44 -13.12
C LYS A 290 14.11 -1.95 -11.91
N SER A 291 14.30 -3.23 -11.54
CA SER A 291 13.63 -3.81 -10.37
C SER A 291 14.02 -3.13 -9.05
N ILE A 292 15.27 -2.62 -8.97
CA ILE A 292 15.81 -1.88 -7.83
C ILE A 292 15.71 -0.39 -8.14
N LYS A 293 14.77 0.30 -7.49
CA LYS A 293 14.49 1.71 -7.78
C LYS A 293 15.60 2.56 -7.19
N ASN A 294 16.06 3.53 -7.97
CA ASN A 294 16.98 4.55 -7.46
C ASN A 294 16.23 5.56 -6.58
N THR A 295 16.97 6.49 -5.96
CA THR A 295 16.39 7.48 -5.02
C THR A 295 15.29 8.33 -5.65
N ALA A 296 15.43 8.75 -6.92
CA ALA A 296 14.41 9.56 -7.59
C ALA A 296 13.16 8.74 -7.91
N GLU A 297 13.32 7.51 -8.40
CA GLU A 297 12.21 6.59 -8.65
C GLU A 297 11.46 6.24 -7.34
N LEU A 298 12.18 5.97 -6.24
CA LEU A 298 11.57 5.73 -4.92
C LEU A 298 10.80 6.95 -4.42
N GLN A 299 11.36 8.15 -4.59
CA GLN A 299 10.69 9.38 -4.19
C GLN A 299 9.42 9.61 -5.02
N GLY A 300 9.49 9.46 -6.34
CA GLY A 300 8.32 9.57 -7.23
C GLY A 300 7.22 8.55 -6.89
N MET A 301 7.61 7.30 -6.56
CA MET A 301 6.66 6.29 -6.08
C MET A 301 5.97 6.74 -4.78
N ARG A 302 6.72 7.24 -3.79
CA ARG A 302 6.13 7.73 -2.53
C ARG A 302 5.18 8.92 -2.76
N ASP A 303 5.56 9.86 -3.62
CA ASP A 303 4.77 11.04 -3.93
C ASP A 303 3.50 10.70 -4.73
N ALA A 304 3.57 9.72 -5.64
CA ALA A 304 2.40 9.15 -6.31
C ALA A 304 1.44 8.49 -5.31
N HIS A 305 1.94 7.72 -4.35
CA HIS A 305 1.10 7.07 -3.34
C HIS A 305 0.47 8.06 -2.34
N LEU A 306 1.12 9.19 -2.05
CA LEU A 306 0.52 10.26 -1.25
C LEU A 306 -0.69 10.88 -1.95
N ARG A 307 -0.52 11.24 -3.23
CA ARG A 307 -1.62 11.76 -4.07
C ARG A 307 -2.74 10.74 -4.25
N ASP A 308 -2.39 9.48 -4.49
CA ASP A 308 -3.36 8.41 -4.63
C ASP A 308 -4.13 8.16 -3.32
N GLY A 309 -3.43 8.12 -2.18
CA GLY A 309 -4.05 8.02 -0.86
C GLY A 309 -5.05 9.15 -0.59
N ALA A 310 -4.71 10.39 -0.94
CA ALA A 310 -5.62 11.53 -0.85
C ALA A 310 -6.85 11.37 -1.76
N ALA A 311 -6.65 10.92 -3.01
CA ALA A 311 -7.75 10.66 -3.94
C ALA A 311 -8.69 9.55 -3.43
N LEU A 312 -8.14 8.41 -2.97
CA LEU A 312 -8.95 7.32 -2.44
C LEU A 312 -9.69 7.73 -1.17
N CYS A 313 -9.06 8.44 -0.23
CA CYS A 313 -9.76 8.85 1.00
C CYS A 313 -10.93 9.81 0.71
N ALA A 314 -10.74 10.77 -0.20
CA ALA A 314 -11.81 11.66 -0.63
C ALA A 314 -12.92 10.92 -1.40
N PHE A 315 -12.56 9.93 -2.21
CA PHE A 315 -13.52 9.08 -2.91
C PHE A 315 -14.31 8.18 -1.94
N LEU A 316 -13.66 7.56 -0.96
CA LEU A 316 -14.31 6.66 0.01
C LEU A 316 -15.26 7.43 0.93
N ASP A 317 -14.90 8.65 1.35
CA ASP A 317 -15.82 9.56 2.04
C ASP A 317 -17.07 9.83 1.19
N HIS A 318 -16.88 10.18 -0.08
CA HIS A 318 -17.99 10.43 -1.00
C HIS A 318 -18.87 9.18 -1.22
N LEU A 319 -18.26 8.02 -1.44
CA LEU A 319 -18.96 6.76 -1.66
C LEU A 319 -19.79 6.35 -0.44
N GLU A 320 -19.23 6.45 0.78
CA GLU A 320 -19.95 6.15 2.02
C GLU A 320 -21.17 7.08 2.16
N LYS A 321 -21.01 8.39 1.91
CA LYS A 321 -22.11 9.37 2.00
C LYS A 321 -23.26 9.10 1.03
N ILE A 322 -22.99 8.75 -0.22
CA ILE A 322 -24.05 8.47 -1.20
C ILE A 322 -24.75 7.14 -0.91
N ILE A 323 -24.02 6.13 -0.42
CA ILE A 323 -24.65 4.85 -0.03
C ILE A 323 -25.51 5.04 1.23
N GLU A 324 -25.04 5.82 2.21
CA GLU A 324 -25.80 6.14 3.42
C GLU A 324 -27.04 7.01 3.13
N SER A 325 -27.03 7.82 2.06
CA SER A 325 -28.21 8.58 1.63
C SER A 325 -29.27 7.72 0.92
N GLY A 326 -28.95 6.45 0.63
CA GLY A 326 -29.83 5.49 -0.02
C GLY A 326 -29.61 5.32 -1.52
N GLU A 327 -28.57 5.93 -2.09
CA GLU A 327 -28.15 5.65 -3.46
C GLU A 327 -27.41 4.31 -3.54
N GLU A 328 -27.61 3.55 -4.61
CA GLU A 328 -26.93 2.26 -4.84
C GLU A 328 -26.23 2.32 -6.21
N PRO A 329 -25.04 2.97 -6.33
CA PRO A 329 -24.33 3.05 -7.60
C PRO A 329 -23.92 1.67 -8.10
N THR A 330 -23.89 1.46 -9.41
CA THR A 330 -23.37 0.21 -9.98
C THR A 330 -21.87 0.09 -9.77
N GLU A 331 -21.33 -1.13 -9.76
CA GLU A 331 -19.89 -1.38 -9.65
C GLU A 331 -19.10 -0.63 -10.75
N PHE A 332 -19.65 -0.57 -11.97
CA PHE A 332 -19.06 0.20 -13.07
C PHE A 332 -19.02 1.70 -12.74
N GLN A 333 -20.11 2.25 -12.21
CA GLN A 333 -20.15 3.66 -11.80
C GLN A 333 -19.13 3.95 -10.70
N VAL A 334 -18.93 3.03 -9.76
CA VAL A 334 -17.91 3.17 -8.72
C VAL A 334 -16.49 3.18 -9.30
N GLY A 335 -16.20 2.35 -10.31
CA GLY A 335 -14.94 2.38 -11.06
C GLY A 335 -14.69 3.74 -11.74
N GLU A 336 -15.71 4.30 -12.37
CA GLU A 336 -15.62 5.64 -12.99
C GLU A 336 -15.43 6.75 -11.95
N MET A 337 -16.08 6.63 -10.78
CA MET A 337 -15.92 7.57 -9.68
C MET A 337 -14.47 7.59 -9.17
N VAL A 338 -13.89 6.45 -8.81
CA VAL A 338 -12.51 6.41 -8.27
C VAL A 338 -11.50 6.93 -9.29
N ARG A 339 -11.67 6.60 -10.58
CA ARG A 339 -10.88 7.18 -11.68
C ARG A 339 -10.99 8.71 -11.71
N ALA A 340 -12.20 9.25 -11.57
CA ALA A 340 -12.43 10.70 -11.59
C ALA A 340 -11.80 11.42 -10.39
N PHE A 341 -11.69 10.78 -9.22
CA PHE A 341 -10.96 11.35 -8.08
C PHE A 341 -9.45 11.34 -8.30
N ARG A 342 -8.90 10.27 -8.88
CA ARG A 342 -7.47 10.19 -9.27
C ARG A 342 -7.12 11.21 -10.35
N ALA A 343 -7.98 11.42 -11.33
CA ALA A 343 -7.78 12.38 -12.41
C ALA A 343 -7.67 13.85 -11.95
N ARG A 344 -8.05 14.16 -10.70
CA ARG A 344 -7.86 15.48 -10.09
C ARG A 344 -6.45 15.67 -9.50
N GLN A 345 -5.72 14.57 -9.28
CA GLN A 345 -4.38 14.62 -8.73
C GLN A 345 -3.38 15.04 -9.81
N GLU A 346 -2.41 15.86 -9.42
CA GLU A 346 -1.33 16.27 -10.30
C GLU A 346 -0.61 15.04 -10.87
N GLY A 347 -0.25 15.08 -12.15
CA GLY A 347 0.56 14.05 -12.78
C GLY A 347 -0.16 12.72 -13.07
N PHE A 348 -1.45 12.58 -12.77
CA PHE A 348 -2.23 11.42 -13.18
C PHE A 348 -2.27 11.28 -14.71
N ILE A 349 -2.10 10.06 -15.21
CA ILE A 349 -2.09 9.71 -16.64
C ILE A 349 -3.33 8.87 -16.96
N ASP A 350 -3.46 7.72 -16.31
CA ASP A 350 -4.55 6.76 -16.51
C ASP A 350 -4.63 5.82 -15.30
N THR A 351 -5.58 4.88 -15.28
CA THR A 351 -5.54 3.77 -14.31
C THR A 351 -4.36 2.83 -14.59
N SER A 352 -3.81 2.16 -13.58
CA SER A 352 -2.69 1.20 -13.75
C SER A 352 -3.16 -0.21 -14.16
N PHE A 353 -4.46 -0.47 -14.05
CA PHE A 353 -5.19 -1.64 -14.59
C PHE A 353 -6.70 -1.34 -14.59
N ASP A 354 -7.51 -2.22 -15.19
CA ASP A 354 -8.98 -2.12 -15.12
C ASP A 354 -9.44 -2.25 -13.66
N THR A 355 -10.16 -1.25 -13.13
CA THR A 355 -10.63 -1.28 -11.73
C THR A 355 -11.55 -2.47 -11.47
N ILE A 356 -11.24 -3.22 -10.41
CA ILE A 356 -12.04 -4.33 -9.90
C ILE A 356 -12.93 -3.78 -8.79
N ALA A 357 -14.22 -3.62 -9.07
CA ALA A 357 -15.23 -3.22 -8.09
C ALA A 357 -16.24 -4.37 -7.96
N GLY A 358 -16.14 -5.19 -6.92
CA GLY A 358 -16.98 -6.39 -6.74
C GLY A 358 -17.84 -6.31 -5.50
N SER A 359 -19.17 -6.29 -5.67
CA SER A 359 -20.15 -6.33 -4.59
C SER A 359 -20.73 -7.72 -4.39
N GLY A 360 -20.69 -8.21 -3.14
CA GLY A 360 -21.17 -9.52 -2.76
C GLY A 360 -20.47 -10.61 -3.58
N PRO A 361 -21.20 -11.50 -4.28
CA PRO A 361 -20.63 -12.62 -5.01
C PRO A 361 -19.58 -12.22 -6.06
N ASN A 362 -19.69 -11.02 -6.64
CA ASN A 362 -18.72 -10.51 -7.62
C ASN A 362 -17.35 -10.27 -6.99
N GLY A 363 -17.28 -9.94 -5.69
CA GLY A 363 -16.02 -9.81 -4.97
C GLY A 363 -15.26 -11.13 -4.87
N ALA A 364 -15.92 -12.29 -5.01
CA ALA A 364 -15.28 -13.61 -5.00
C ALA A 364 -14.59 -13.97 -6.34
N ILE A 365 -14.85 -13.22 -7.41
CA ILE A 365 -14.19 -13.41 -8.71
C ILE A 365 -12.91 -12.57 -8.68
N ILE A 366 -11.76 -13.24 -8.61
CA ILE A 366 -10.46 -12.62 -8.27
C ILE A 366 -10.13 -11.42 -9.18
N HIS A 367 -10.29 -11.57 -10.49
CA HIS A 367 -10.12 -10.52 -11.51
C HIS A 367 -11.47 -10.13 -12.14
N TYR A 368 -12.47 -9.83 -11.31
CA TYR A 368 -13.77 -9.37 -11.78
C TYR A 368 -13.66 -8.05 -12.55
N ARG A 369 -14.35 -7.98 -13.69
CA ARG A 369 -14.52 -6.74 -14.46
C ARG A 369 -15.98 -6.33 -14.48
N ALA A 370 -16.29 -5.17 -13.95
CA ALA A 370 -17.64 -4.63 -13.95
C ALA A 370 -18.03 -4.18 -15.37
N GLU A 371 -19.12 -4.73 -15.90
CA GLU A 371 -19.69 -4.30 -17.17
C GLU A 371 -20.62 -3.10 -16.98
N ARG A 372 -20.64 -2.19 -17.96
CA ARG A 372 -21.47 -0.97 -17.93
C ARG A 372 -22.96 -1.27 -17.70
N ASP A 373 -23.48 -2.27 -18.40
CA ASP A 373 -24.92 -2.54 -18.45
C ASP A 373 -25.37 -3.75 -17.60
N GLN A 374 -24.41 -4.51 -17.04
CA GLN A 374 -24.69 -5.79 -16.36
C GLN A 374 -23.98 -5.94 -14.99
N SER A 375 -23.54 -4.83 -14.38
CA SER A 375 -22.92 -4.86 -13.04
C SER A 375 -23.95 -4.80 -11.90
N ARG A 376 -23.58 -5.36 -10.75
CA ARG A 376 -24.37 -5.26 -9.51
C ARG A 376 -24.28 -3.84 -8.94
N THR A 377 -25.15 -3.53 -7.99
CA THR A 377 -25.07 -2.29 -7.22
C THR A 377 -24.28 -2.47 -5.93
N VAL A 378 -23.50 -1.45 -5.59
CA VAL A 378 -22.83 -1.33 -4.29
C VAL A 378 -23.85 -0.76 -3.30
N ASN A 379 -24.04 -1.47 -2.18
CA ASN A 379 -25.15 -1.22 -1.27
C ASN A 379 -24.78 -1.47 0.21
N LEU A 380 -25.71 -1.24 1.13
CA LEU A 380 -25.49 -1.41 2.58
C LEU A 380 -25.38 -2.86 3.06
N ARG A 381 -25.79 -3.85 2.27
CA ARG A 381 -25.97 -5.25 2.70
C ARG A 381 -24.80 -6.15 2.33
N ASP A 382 -24.15 -5.87 1.22
CA ASP A 382 -23.12 -6.73 0.63
C ASP A 382 -21.72 -6.23 1.02
N LEU A 383 -20.78 -7.16 1.20
CA LEU A 383 -19.36 -6.84 1.23
C LEU A 383 -18.92 -6.27 -0.13
N PHE A 384 -18.09 -5.24 -0.12
CA PHE A 384 -17.58 -4.58 -1.31
C PHE A 384 -16.06 -4.62 -1.34
N LEU A 385 -15.50 -5.22 -2.39
CA LEU A 385 -14.07 -5.22 -2.69
C LEU A 385 -13.80 -4.20 -3.79
N LEU A 386 -12.88 -3.28 -3.52
CA LEU A 386 -12.37 -2.34 -4.51
C LEU A 386 -10.87 -2.52 -4.62
N ASP A 387 -10.42 -2.94 -5.80
CA ASP A 387 -9.02 -2.95 -6.19
C ASP A 387 -8.81 -2.06 -7.41
N SER A 388 -7.90 -1.12 -7.27
CA SER A 388 -7.69 -0.08 -8.27
C SER A 388 -6.35 0.62 -8.07
N GLY A 389 -5.75 1.10 -9.16
CA GLY A 389 -4.51 1.87 -9.11
C GLY A 389 -4.45 2.97 -10.18
N GLY A 390 -3.44 3.83 -10.07
CA GLY A 390 -3.18 4.94 -10.97
C GLY A 390 -1.76 4.92 -11.55
N GLN A 391 -1.65 5.31 -12.82
CA GLN A 391 -0.40 5.72 -13.44
C GLN A 391 -0.22 7.21 -13.23
N TYR A 392 0.91 7.57 -12.63
CA TYR A 392 1.36 8.94 -12.47
C TYR A 392 2.64 9.14 -13.27
N VAL A 393 2.98 10.38 -13.63
CA VAL A 393 4.22 10.70 -14.37
C VAL A 393 5.51 10.20 -13.70
N ASP A 394 5.45 9.95 -12.40
CA ASP A 394 6.55 9.64 -11.49
C ASP A 394 6.33 8.37 -10.66
N GLY A 395 5.21 7.67 -10.80
CA GLY A 395 4.96 6.45 -10.06
C GLY A 395 3.75 5.66 -10.54
N THR A 396 3.64 4.42 -10.08
CA THR A 396 2.51 3.51 -10.35
C THR A 396 1.95 3.08 -9.01
N THR A 397 0.64 3.10 -8.84
CA THR A 397 -0.02 2.65 -7.60
C THR A 397 -0.86 1.40 -7.83
N ASP A 398 -1.03 0.65 -6.75
CA ASP A 398 -1.89 -0.52 -6.66
C ASP A 398 -2.43 -0.64 -5.22
N VAL A 399 -3.74 -0.79 -5.06
CA VAL A 399 -4.38 -0.81 -3.75
C VAL A 399 -5.76 -1.45 -3.79
N THR A 400 -5.87 -2.54 -3.03
CA THR A 400 -7.15 -3.14 -2.66
C THR A 400 -7.61 -2.77 -1.25
N ARG A 401 -8.86 -2.35 -1.13
CA ARG A 401 -9.60 -2.29 0.14
C ARG A 401 -10.91 -3.05 0.04
N THR A 402 -11.18 -3.87 1.05
CA THR A 402 -12.47 -4.52 1.25
C THR A 402 -13.23 -3.85 2.39
N MET A 403 -14.49 -3.53 2.19
CA MET A 403 -15.32 -2.76 3.11
C MET A 403 -16.77 -3.24 3.09
N HIS A 404 -17.50 -2.93 4.15
CA HIS A 404 -18.94 -3.13 4.24
C HIS A 404 -19.60 -1.79 4.59
N PHE A 405 -20.70 -1.40 3.96
CA PHE A 405 -21.32 -0.10 4.26
C PHE A 405 -22.38 -0.18 5.37
N GLY A 406 -23.11 -1.30 5.51
CA GLY A 406 -23.94 -1.58 6.69
C GLY A 406 -23.22 -2.41 7.77
N LYS A 407 -23.87 -3.50 8.21
CA LYS A 407 -23.37 -4.41 9.25
C LYS A 407 -22.83 -5.74 8.66
N PRO A 408 -21.52 -6.02 8.76
CA PRO A 408 -20.95 -7.29 8.30
C PRO A 408 -21.36 -8.46 9.19
N SER A 409 -21.42 -9.65 8.60
CA SER A 409 -21.64 -10.93 9.26
C SER A 409 -20.39 -11.42 10.01
N ASP A 410 -20.58 -12.37 10.94
CA ASP A 410 -19.47 -12.96 11.68
C ASP A 410 -18.49 -13.72 10.77
N ARG A 411 -19.00 -14.33 9.69
CA ARG A 411 -18.19 -15.04 8.69
C ARG A 411 -17.31 -14.08 7.90
N GLU A 412 -17.86 -12.98 7.40
CA GLU A 412 -17.10 -11.94 6.69
C GLU A 412 -16.01 -11.35 7.60
N ARG A 413 -16.35 -11.04 8.86
CA ARG A 413 -15.38 -10.51 9.84
C ARG A 413 -14.28 -11.52 10.19
N ASP A 414 -14.61 -12.80 10.35
CA ASP A 414 -13.61 -13.85 10.63
C ASP A 414 -12.62 -13.99 9.48
N CYS A 415 -13.11 -14.12 8.24
CA CYS A 415 -12.26 -14.22 7.06
C CYS A 415 -11.43 -12.94 6.85
N PHE A 416 -12.04 -11.76 7.03
CA PHE A 416 -11.34 -10.48 6.89
C PHE A 416 -10.20 -10.37 7.89
N THR A 417 -10.45 -10.76 9.14
CA THR A 417 -9.43 -10.72 10.19
C THR A 417 -8.27 -11.65 9.88
N ARG A 418 -8.53 -12.85 9.34
CA ARG A 418 -7.45 -13.77 8.93
C ARG A 418 -6.60 -13.22 7.78
N VAL A 419 -7.24 -12.62 6.79
CA VAL A 419 -6.54 -11.93 5.68
C VAL A 419 -5.68 -10.79 6.22
N LEU A 420 -6.24 -9.98 7.13
CA LEU A 420 -5.50 -8.90 7.80
C LEU A 420 -4.30 -9.42 8.60
N GLN A 421 -4.46 -10.51 9.36
CA GLN A 421 -3.35 -11.13 10.09
C GLN A 421 -2.24 -11.62 9.15
N GLY A 422 -2.61 -12.16 7.98
CA GLY A 422 -1.65 -12.47 6.91
C GLY A 422 -0.91 -11.24 6.40
N HIS A 423 -1.64 -10.17 6.10
CA HIS A 423 -1.09 -8.90 5.62
C HIS A 423 -0.10 -8.30 6.63
N ILE A 424 -0.49 -8.25 7.91
CA ILE A 424 0.35 -7.71 9.00
C ILE A 424 1.58 -8.60 9.21
N ALA A 425 1.42 -9.92 9.21
CA ALA A 425 2.52 -10.85 9.42
C ALA A 425 3.62 -10.66 8.37
N LEU A 426 3.24 -10.55 7.09
CA LEU A 426 4.20 -10.27 6.02
C LEU A 426 4.79 -8.86 6.17
N SER A 427 3.96 -7.83 6.34
CA SER A 427 4.42 -6.44 6.46
C SER A 427 5.36 -6.19 7.64
N SER A 428 5.26 -6.99 8.71
CA SER A 428 6.09 -6.85 9.91
C SER A 428 7.34 -7.74 9.90
N THR A 429 7.53 -8.53 8.84
CA THR A 429 8.65 -9.48 8.78
C THR A 429 9.97 -8.76 8.55
N ILE A 430 10.95 -9.04 9.41
CA ILE A 430 12.36 -8.68 9.22
C ILE A 430 13.10 -9.95 8.80
N PHE A 431 13.82 -9.91 7.68
CA PHE A 431 14.39 -11.10 7.04
C PHE A 431 15.83 -10.87 6.54
N PRO A 432 16.69 -11.90 6.48
CA PRO A 432 18.07 -11.74 5.99
C PRO A 432 18.12 -11.37 4.51
N GLU A 433 19.13 -10.60 4.11
CA GLU A 433 19.46 -10.41 2.70
C GLU A 433 19.66 -11.76 1.98
N GLY A 434 19.17 -11.83 0.73
CA GLY A 434 19.17 -13.05 -0.07
C GLY A 434 17.93 -13.92 0.10
N THR A 435 16.98 -13.54 0.97
CA THR A 435 15.69 -14.24 1.09
C THR A 435 14.84 -14.00 -0.15
N THR A 436 14.24 -15.06 -0.67
CA THR A 436 13.35 -15.02 -1.84
C THR A 436 11.90 -14.84 -1.42
N GLY A 437 11.08 -14.23 -2.28
CA GLY A 437 9.66 -14.05 -1.95
C GLY A 437 8.88 -15.36 -1.81
N PHE A 438 9.32 -16.45 -2.46
CA PHE A 438 8.79 -17.80 -2.23
C PHE A 438 8.87 -18.22 -0.74
N GLN A 439 9.95 -17.86 -0.05
CA GLN A 439 10.11 -18.18 1.37
C GLN A 439 9.22 -17.32 2.28
N LEU A 440 8.73 -16.19 1.78
CA LEU A 440 7.94 -15.23 2.56
C LEU A 440 6.42 -15.39 2.35
N ASP A 441 6.00 -15.93 1.21
CA ASP A 441 4.58 -16.17 0.88
C ASP A 441 3.79 -16.92 1.98
N PRO A 442 4.33 -17.96 2.65
CA PRO A 442 3.62 -18.64 3.73
C PRO A 442 3.23 -17.76 4.94
N PHE A 443 3.94 -16.65 5.20
CA PHE A 443 3.61 -15.76 6.32
C PHE A 443 2.23 -15.11 6.15
N ALA A 444 1.81 -14.86 4.92
CA ALA A 444 0.50 -14.30 4.60
C ALA A 444 -0.62 -15.35 4.60
N ARG A 445 -0.29 -16.62 4.33
CA ARG A 445 -1.28 -17.72 4.23
C ARG A 445 -1.61 -18.43 5.53
N GLN A 446 -0.65 -18.49 6.46
CA GLN A 446 -0.72 -19.36 7.64
C GLN A 446 -2.01 -19.18 8.48
N TRP A 447 -2.60 -17.98 8.51
CA TRP A 447 -3.82 -17.69 9.28
C TRP A 447 -5.10 -18.22 8.62
N LEU A 448 -5.13 -18.26 7.28
CA LEU A 448 -6.18 -18.92 6.52
C LEU A 448 -6.02 -20.44 6.59
N TRP A 449 -4.79 -20.96 6.45
CA TRP A 449 -4.51 -22.40 6.53
C TRP A 449 -4.95 -23.02 7.86
N ARG A 450 -4.79 -22.30 8.97
CA ARG A 450 -5.28 -22.73 10.30
C ARG A 450 -6.81 -22.97 10.35
N ALA A 451 -7.56 -22.39 9.42
CA ALA A 451 -8.99 -22.58 9.26
C ALA A 451 -9.36 -23.47 8.06
N GLY A 452 -8.39 -24.08 7.38
CA GLY A 452 -8.61 -24.85 6.16
C GLY A 452 -9.01 -23.99 4.95
N LEU A 453 -8.64 -22.71 4.95
CA LEU A 453 -8.89 -21.75 3.87
C LEU A 453 -7.58 -21.40 3.14
N ASP A 454 -7.68 -20.90 1.91
CA ASP A 454 -6.54 -20.42 1.11
C ASP A 454 -7.01 -19.43 0.02
N TYR A 455 -6.07 -18.86 -0.75
CA TYR A 455 -6.32 -18.05 -1.95
C TYR A 455 -5.47 -18.49 -3.14
N ARG A 456 -6.03 -18.38 -4.35
CA ARG A 456 -5.47 -18.97 -5.59
C ARG A 456 -4.65 -18.01 -6.44
N HIS A 457 -3.93 -17.08 -5.79
CA HIS A 457 -2.99 -16.17 -6.45
C HIS A 457 -1.72 -16.01 -5.58
N GLY A 458 -0.69 -15.35 -6.12
CA GLY A 458 0.50 -14.97 -5.35
C GLY A 458 0.17 -13.96 -4.25
N THR A 459 1.01 -13.88 -3.21
CA THR A 459 0.85 -12.88 -2.15
C THR A 459 1.29 -11.47 -2.57
N GLY A 460 2.13 -11.36 -3.59
CA GLY A 460 2.44 -10.09 -4.22
C GLY A 460 3.40 -10.19 -5.41
N HIS A 461 3.56 -9.07 -6.10
CA HIS A 461 4.38 -8.89 -7.30
C HIS A 461 5.22 -7.62 -7.17
N GLY A 462 6.28 -7.47 -7.97
CA GLY A 462 6.96 -6.19 -8.08
C GLY A 462 6.13 -5.15 -8.82
N VAL A 463 6.46 -3.87 -8.65
CA VAL A 463 5.77 -2.74 -9.29
C VAL A 463 6.79 -1.76 -9.89
N GLY A 464 6.58 -1.35 -11.14
CA GLY A 464 7.46 -0.44 -11.88
C GLY A 464 7.20 1.03 -11.58
N ALA A 465 8.22 1.89 -11.74
CA ALA A 465 8.10 3.33 -11.54
C ALA A 465 7.57 4.03 -12.82
N SER A 466 6.29 4.43 -12.80
CA SER A 466 5.56 4.91 -14.00
C SER A 466 5.70 3.91 -15.16
N LEU A 467 5.46 2.63 -14.89
CA LEU A 467 5.64 1.48 -15.80
C LEU A 467 4.58 0.41 -15.47
N ASN A 468 4.83 -0.87 -15.75
CA ASN A 468 3.91 -1.96 -15.44
C ASN A 468 3.58 -1.99 -13.95
N VAL A 469 2.29 -2.18 -13.63
CA VAL A 469 1.86 -2.46 -12.26
C VAL A 469 2.37 -3.83 -11.80
N HIS A 470 2.38 -4.81 -12.69
CA HIS A 470 3.05 -6.09 -12.48
C HIS A 470 4.44 -6.08 -13.13
N GLU A 471 5.47 -5.95 -12.31
CA GLU A 471 6.87 -5.89 -12.74
C GLU A 471 7.71 -6.98 -12.08
N GLY A 472 8.40 -7.78 -12.89
CA GLY A 472 9.40 -8.74 -12.42
C GLY A 472 10.79 -8.11 -12.19
N PRO A 473 11.78 -8.91 -11.75
CA PRO A 473 11.70 -10.35 -11.56
C PRO A 473 11.28 -10.76 -10.15
N GLN A 474 11.22 -9.84 -9.18
CA GLN A 474 10.81 -10.14 -7.81
C GLN A 474 9.30 -10.40 -7.72
N SER A 475 8.92 -11.37 -6.89
CA SER A 475 7.51 -11.62 -6.51
C SER A 475 7.48 -12.38 -5.19
N ILE A 476 6.34 -12.32 -4.48
CA ILE A 476 6.07 -13.09 -3.27
C ILE A 476 4.95 -14.06 -3.62
N SER A 477 5.28 -15.31 -3.90
CA SER A 477 4.32 -16.26 -4.47
C SER A 477 4.72 -17.70 -4.16
N PRO A 478 3.75 -18.63 -4.10
CA PRO A 478 4.03 -20.06 -3.84
C PRO A 478 4.64 -20.76 -5.06
N ARG A 479 4.79 -20.07 -6.19
CA ARG A 479 5.41 -20.61 -7.40
C ARG A 479 6.91 -20.81 -7.19
N THR A 480 7.35 -22.07 -7.19
CA THR A 480 8.75 -22.48 -7.03
C THR A 480 9.66 -22.09 -8.19
N GLY A 481 9.09 -21.63 -9.31
CA GLY A 481 9.85 -21.23 -10.51
C GLY A 481 10.56 -19.88 -10.38
N ASN A 482 10.22 -19.06 -9.38
CA ASN A 482 10.85 -17.76 -9.15
C ASN A 482 11.58 -17.75 -7.81
N MET A 483 12.91 -17.78 -7.89
CA MET A 483 13.82 -17.74 -6.73
C MET A 483 14.63 -16.45 -6.68
N THR A 484 14.14 -15.37 -7.29
CA THR A 484 14.78 -14.05 -7.22
C THR A 484 14.78 -13.54 -5.78
N PRO A 485 15.95 -13.20 -5.21
CA PRO A 485 16.02 -12.59 -3.89
C PRO A 485 15.39 -11.19 -3.87
N LEU A 486 14.73 -10.87 -2.75
CA LEU A 486 14.31 -9.51 -2.46
C LEU A 486 15.52 -8.68 -2.06
N MET A 487 15.58 -7.43 -2.55
CA MET A 487 16.68 -6.50 -2.33
C MET A 487 16.14 -5.12 -1.93
N ALA A 488 16.93 -4.36 -1.16
CA ALA A 488 16.60 -2.99 -0.81
C ALA A 488 16.40 -2.13 -2.07
N GLY A 489 15.41 -1.24 -2.05
CA GLY A 489 15.00 -0.41 -3.20
C GLY A 489 14.00 -1.10 -4.15
N MET A 490 13.70 -2.38 -3.97
CA MET A 490 12.56 -3.00 -4.66
C MET A 490 11.24 -2.51 -4.07
N ILE A 491 10.20 -2.45 -4.90
CA ILE A 491 8.81 -2.25 -4.48
C ILE A 491 8.03 -3.52 -4.84
N VAL A 492 7.21 -3.99 -3.91
CA VAL A 492 6.33 -5.16 -4.05
C VAL A 492 4.94 -4.91 -3.46
N SER A 493 3.90 -5.55 -4.00
CA SER A 493 2.59 -5.64 -3.34
C SER A 493 2.63 -6.64 -2.18
N ASN A 494 1.74 -6.43 -1.21
CA ASN A 494 1.39 -7.36 -0.13
C ASN A 494 -0.14 -7.43 -0.08
N GLU A 495 -0.71 -8.43 -0.75
CA GLU A 495 -2.11 -8.48 -1.15
C GLU A 495 -2.80 -9.83 -0.84
N PRO A 496 -2.67 -10.41 0.38
CA PRO A 496 -3.40 -11.63 0.69
C PRO A 496 -4.92 -11.45 0.53
N GLY A 497 -5.61 -12.55 0.23
CA GLY A 497 -7.05 -12.55 0.03
C GLY A 497 -7.74 -13.83 0.48
N PHE A 498 -9.06 -13.84 0.36
CA PHE A 498 -9.91 -15.00 0.53
C PHE A 498 -11.20 -14.79 -0.28
N TYR A 499 -11.63 -15.82 -1.02
CA TYR A 499 -12.75 -15.71 -1.96
C TYR A 499 -13.73 -16.86 -1.70
N GLU A 500 -14.91 -16.53 -1.18
CA GLU A 500 -15.99 -17.49 -0.93
C GLU A 500 -16.96 -17.44 -2.10
N GLU A 501 -16.85 -18.43 -2.98
CA GLU A 501 -17.60 -18.52 -4.23
C GLU A 501 -19.11 -18.35 -4.01
N GLY A 502 -19.73 -17.49 -4.84
CA GLY A 502 -21.16 -17.21 -4.74
C GLY A 502 -21.57 -16.33 -3.55
N ALA A 503 -20.63 -15.88 -2.70
CA ALA A 503 -20.91 -15.09 -1.51
C ALA A 503 -20.17 -13.75 -1.46
N PHE A 504 -18.85 -13.75 -1.24
CA PHE A 504 -18.04 -12.54 -1.10
C PHE A 504 -16.55 -12.83 -1.33
N GLY A 505 -15.77 -11.79 -1.57
CA GLY A 505 -14.31 -11.89 -1.54
C GLY A 505 -13.68 -10.74 -0.76
N ILE A 506 -12.48 -11.02 -0.27
CA ILE A 506 -11.69 -10.12 0.56
C ILE A 506 -10.28 -10.11 0.01
N ARG A 507 -9.72 -8.91 -0.15
CA ARG A 507 -8.30 -8.68 -0.34
C ARG A 507 -7.90 -7.40 0.37
N ILE A 508 -6.70 -7.40 0.96
CA ILE A 508 -6.12 -6.23 1.65
C ILE A 508 -4.73 -6.05 1.09
N GLU A 509 -4.54 -4.94 0.38
CA GLU A 509 -3.32 -4.73 -0.37
C GLU A 509 -2.67 -3.38 -0.09
N ASN A 510 -1.36 -3.43 0.08
CA ASN A 510 -0.49 -2.26 0.07
C ASN A 510 0.72 -2.57 -0.80
N LEU A 511 1.24 -1.55 -1.47
CA LEU A 511 2.61 -1.57 -1.96
C LEU A 511 3.57 -1.26 -0.82
N CYS A 512 4.69 -1.96 -0.81
CA CYS A 512 5.75 -1.88 0.18
C CYS A 512 7.10 -1.66 -0.52
N GLU A 513 7.84 -0.67 -0.05
CA GLU A 513 9.27 -0.53 -0.33
C GLU A 513 10.05 -1.52 0.55
N ILE A 514 11.04 -2.19 -0.01
CA ILE A 514 11.98 -3.01 0.74
C ILE A 514 13.16 -2.14 1.17
N GLU A 515 13.41 -2.06 2.47
CA GLU A 515 14.49 -1.25 3.04
C GLU A 515 15.44 -2.09 3.90
N MET A 516 16.68 -1.61 4.05
CA MET A 516 17.62 -2.17 5.01
C MET A 516 17.17 -1.82 6.43
N ILE A 517 17.14 -2.80 7.32
CA ILE A 517 16.85 -2.57 8.73
C ILE A 517 18.17 -2.31 9.46
N GLU A 518 18.30 -1.08 9.95
CA GLU A 518 19.45 -0.66 10.74
C GLU A 518 19.26 -1.03 12.23
N ASN A 519 20.34 -0.96 13.01
CA ASN A 519 20.33 -1.10 14.47
C ASN A 519 19.89 -2.48 15.02
N LEU A 520 20.07 -3.55 14.24
CA LEU A 520 19.93 -4.93 14.74
C LEU A 520 21.26 -5.44 15.31
N ASP A 521 21.18 -6.21 16.40
CA ASP A 521 22.32 -6.97 16.93
C ASP A 521 22.58 -8.20 16.05
N VAL A 522 23.31 -7.99 14.95
CA VAL A 522 23.57 -9.01 13.93
C VAL A 522 24.80 -9.86 14.29
N THR A 523 24.61 -11.18 14.42
CA THR A 523 25.71 -12.13 14.69
C THR A 523 26.46 -12.57 13.43
N GLY A 524 25.98 -12.19 12.23
CA GLY A 524 26.50 -12.62 10.93
C GLY A 524 26.92 -11.45 10.03
N LYS A 525 27.47 -11.78 8.85
CA LYS A 525 27.91 -10.79 7.86
C LYS A 525 26.79 -10.26 6.94
N ARG A 526 25.60 -10.86 6.98
CA ARG A 526 24.47 -10.46 6.14
C ARG A 526 23.65 -9.41 6.86
N GLY A 527 23.23 -8.38 6.13
CA GLY A 527 22.23 -7.44 6.62
C GLY A 527 20.83 -8.05 6.65
N PHE A 528 19.88 -7.27 7.13
CA PHE A 528 18.48 -7.62 7.19
C PHE A 528 17.64 -6.56 6.47
N LEU A 529 16.55 -7.02 5.90
CA LEU A 529 15.58 -6.25 5.15
C LEU A 529 14.24 -6.26 5.87
N GLY A 530 13.39 -5.29 5.57
CA GLY A 530 12.01 -5.23 6.01
C GLY A 530 11.13 -4.51 5.00
N PHE A 531 9.83 -4.51 5.28
CA PHE A 531 8.82 -3.87 4.43
C PHE A 531 8.38 -2.53 5.01
N LYS A 532 8.38 -1.50 4.19
CA LYS A 532 7.82 -0.19 4.49
C LYS A 532 6.63 0.08 3.57
N PRO A 533 5.38 -0.03 4.09
CA PRO A 533 4.20 0.29 3.29
C PRO A 533 4.29 1.71 2.73
N ILE A 534 3.97 1.92 1.45
CA ILE A 534 3.88 3.23 0.83
C ILE A 534 2.43 3.58 0.48
N THR A 535 1.53 2.60 0.36
CA THR A 535 0.08 2.81 0.28
C THR A 535 -0.49 3.33 1.60
N LEU A 536 -1.17 4.48 1.54
CA LEU A 536 -1.70 5.20 2.70
C LEU A 536 -3.21 5.39 2.60
N VAL A 537 -3.97 4.32 2.89
CA VAL A 537 -5.44 4.30 2.85
C VAL A 537 -5.95 3.49 4.05
N PRO A 538 -6.95 3.95 4.83
CA PRO A 538 -7.42 3.22 6.01
C PRO A 538 -7.91 1.80 5.69
N ILE A 539 -7.72 0.87 6.62
CA ILE A 539 -8.31 -0.48 6.60
C ILE A 539 -9.55 -0.46 7.52
N GLN A 540 -10.70 -0.90 7.02
CA GLN A 540 -11.97 -0.66 7.69
C GLN A 540 -12.10 -1.44 9.02
N GLN A 541 -12.09 -0.71 10.14
CA GLN A 541 -11.95 -1.30 11.48
C GLN A 541 -13.14 -2.16 11.93
N LYS A 542 -14.37 -1.85 11.48
CA LYS A 542 -15.56 -2.64 11.83
C LYS A 542 -15.54 -4.07 11.26
N MET A 543 -14.72 -4.32 10.24
CA MET A 543 -14.51 -5.66 9.70
C MET A 543 -13.67 -6.55 10.60
N ILE A 544 -12.95 -5.97 11.57
CA ILE A 544 -11.97 -6.68 12.39
C ILE A 544 -12.66 -7.33 13.60
N ARG A 545 -12.34 -8.59 13.86
CA ARG A 545 -12.59 -9.28 15.13
C ARG A 545 -11.44 -8.98 16.08
N LEU A 546 -11.56 -7.89 16.84
CA LEU A 546 -10.49 -7.42 17.73
C LEU A 546 -9.99 -8.51 18.67
N GLU A 547 -10.88 -9.36 19.17
CA GLU A 547 -10.54 -10.48 20.06
C GLU A 547 -9.60 -11.52 19.44
N SER A 548 -9.49 -11.55 18.10
CA SER A 548 -8.60 -12.45 17.36
C SER A 548 -7.22 -11.84 17.10
N LEU A 549 -7.07 -10.51 17.24
CA LEU A 549 -5.79 -9.83 17.07
C LEU A 549 -4.98 -9.87 18.37
N SER A 550 -3.70 -10.23 18.23
CA SER A 550 -2.65 -10.03 19.23
C SER A 550 -2.42 -8.56 19.51
N LEU A 551 -1.68 -8.26 20.59
CA LEU A 551 -1.32 -6.89 20.91
C LEU A 551 -0.46 -6.24 19.82
N GLN A 552 0.51 -6.99 19.28
CA GLN A 552 1.40 -6.50 18.22
C GLN A 552 0.65 -6.17 16.93
N GLU A 553 -0.35 -6.99 16.55
CA GLU A 553 -1.18 -6.72 15.37
C GLU A 553 -2.04 -5.45 15.55
N ARG A 554 -2.49 -5.17 16.78
CA ARG A 554 -3.23 -3.94 17.09
C ARG A 554 -2.31 -2.73 17.05
N GLU A 555 -1.13 -2.82 17.65
CA GLU A 555 -0.10 -1.77 17.61
C GLU A 555 0.31 -1.44 16.18
N TRP A 556 0.49 -2.46 15.33
CA TRP A 556 0.74 -2.26 13.90
C TRP A 556 -0.41 -1.51 13.22
N MET A 557 -1.66 -1.89 13.51
CA MET A 557 -2.84 -1.26 12.92
C MET A 557 -2.97 0.21 13.31
N ASP A 558 -2.75 0.52 14.60
CA ASP A 558 -2.81 1.87 15.13
C ASP A 558 -1.68 2.74 14.57
N ALA A 559 -0.44 2.22 14.51
CA ALA A 559 0.70 2.92 13.91
C ALA A 559 0.52 3.16 12.40
N TYR A 560 -0.03 2.18 11.66
CA TYR A 560 -0.37 2.34 10.26
C TYR A 560 -1.41 3.45 10.07
N HIS A 561 -2.49 3.44 10.84
CA HIS A 561 -3.55 4.43 10.76
C HIS A 561 -3.12 5.84 11.19
N GLU A 562 -2.28 5.96 12.21
CA GLU A 562 -1.68 7.24 12.58
C GLU A 562 -0.84 7.83 11.43
N ARG A 563 -0.06 6.98 10.76
CA ARG A 563 0.70 7.39 9.58
C ARG A 563 -0.20 7.80 8.42
N VAL A 564 -1.29 7.06 8.16
CA VAL A 564 -2.31 7.44 7.16
C VAL A 564 -2.90 8.80 7.50
N TRP A 565 -3.33 9.02 8.74
CA TRP A 565 -3.87 10.29 9.20
C TRP A 565 -2.90 11.46 9.00
N SER A 566 -1.70 11.34 9.55
CA SER A 566 -0.69 12.41 9.54
C SER A 566 -0.22 12.75 8.12
N SER A 567 -0.16 11.77 7.22
CA SER A 567 0.30 11.97 5.85
C SER A 567 -0.80 12.48 4.91
N ILE A 568 -2.04 12.00 5.07
CA ILE A 568 -3.14 12.28 4.13
C ILE A 568 -4.01 13.45 4.55
N SER A 569 -4.20 13.67 5.85
CA SER A 569 -5.05 14.78 6.33
C SER A 569 -4.63 16.16 5.77
N PRO A 570 -3.33 16.51 5.58
CA PRO A 570 -2.97 17.81 5.00
C PRO A 570 -3.33 17.96 3.52
N LEU A 571 -3.62 16.86 2.81
CA LEU A 571 -3.81 16.81 1.36
C LEU A 571 -5.29 16.78 0.93
N ILE A 572 -6.22 16.66 1.88
CA ILE A 572 -7.66 16.54 1.60
C ILE A 572 -8.46 17.70 2.21
N ALA A 573 -9.67 17.94 1.69
CA ALA A 573 -10.58 18.96 2.20
C ALA A 573 -11.12 18.62 3.60
N ASP A 574 -11.56 19.63 4.34
CA ASP A 574 -11.98 19.49 5.74
C ASP A 574 -13.12 18.48 5.93
N GLU A 575 -14.08 18.41 5.02
CA GLU A 575 -15.19 17.46 5.11
C GLU A 575 -14.75 15.99 4.98
N ALA A 576 -13.69 15.72 4.21
CA ALA A 576 -13.11 14.39 4.07
C ALA A 576 -12.12 14.07 5.21
N LYS A 577 -11.56 15.09 5.89
CA LYS A 577 -10.73 14.89 7.09
C LYS A 577 -11.52 14.28 8.23
N ASP A 578 -12.77 14.67 8.43
CA ASP A 578 -13.62 14.08 9.48
C ASP A 578 -13.84 12.58 9.24
N TRP A 579 -14.09 12.21 7.98
CA TRP A 579 -14.19 10.80 7.58
C TRP A 579 -12.87 10.06 7.79
N LEU A 580 -11.75 10.66 7.39
CA LEU A 580 -10.43 10.07 7.56
C LEU A 580 -10.13 9.83 9.04
N TRP A 581 -10.33 10.86 9.88
CA TRP A 581 -10.13 10.78 11.33
C TRP A 581 -10.93 9.64 11.94
N LYS A 582 -12.24 9.53 11.60
CA LYS A 582 -13.11 8.44 12.05
C LYS A 582 -12.54 7.06 11.70
N HIS A 583 -11.95 6.91 10.52
CA HIS A 583 -11.44 5.64 10.01
C HIS A 583 -9.99 5.33 10.39
N THR A 584 -9.27 6.28 10.99
CA THR A 584 -7.87 6.13 11.45
C THR A 584 -7.72 6.20 12.98
N ARG A 585 -8.82 6.16 13.74
CA ARG A 585 -8.74 6.16 15.21
C ARG A 585 -8.03 4.91 15.73
N PRO A 586 -7.40 4.94 16.91
CA PRO A 586 -6.90 3.72 17.55
C PRO A 586 -8.02 2.68 17.76
N LEU A 587 -7.72 1.40 17.57
CA LEU A 587 -8.70 0.31 17.71
C LEU A 587 -9.34 0.24 19.11
N ALA A 588 -8.68 0.78 20.14
CA ALA A 588 -9.19 0.81 21.51
C ALA A 588 -10.36 1.78 21.72
N GLU A 589 -10.48 2.86 20.92
CA GLU A 589 -11.48 3.90 21.14
C GLU A 589 -12.88 3.56 20.59
N ASN A 590 -12.96 2.76 19.52
CA ASN A 590 -14.22 2.50 18.79
C ASN A 590 -15.22 1.64 19.55
N PHE A 591 -14.78 0.89 20.58
CA PHE A 591 -15.69 0.07 21.39
C PHE A 591 -16.58 0.88 22.34
N SER A 592 -16.20 2.10 22.68
CA SER A 592 -16.98 2.96 23.58
C SER A 592 -18.29 3.46 22.95
N VAL A 593 -18.37 3.51 21.61
CA VAL A 593 -19.53 4.05 20.88
C VAL A 593 -20.60 2.97 20.61
N GLU A 594 -20.21 1.74 20.22
CA GLU A 594 -21.18 0.68 19.92
C GLU A 594 -21.66 -0.12 21.16
N SER A 595 -20.80 -0.28 22.18
CA SER A 595 -21.18 -1.00 23.41
C SER A 595 -22.21 -0.24 24.27
N GLY A 596 -22.36 1.08 24.02
CA GLY A 596 -23.41 1.92 24.61
C GLY A 596 -24.82 1.61 24.08
N MET A 597 -24.96 1.08 22.86
CA MET A 597 -26.26 0.73 22.27
C MET A 597 -26.72 -0.69 22.62
N THR A 598 -25.80 -1.63 22.84
CA THR A 598 -26.14 -3.03 23.17
C THR A 598 -26.38 -3.27 24.67
N ARG A 599 -25.86 -2.42 25.58
CA ARG A 599 -26.21 -2.50 27.01
C ARG A 599 -27.61 -1.96 27.35
N ARG A 600 -28.26 -1.20 26.45
CA ARG A 600 -29.65 -0.74 26.63
C ARG A 600 -30.70 -1.80 26.28
N ALA A 601 -30.36 -2.83 25.51
CA ALA A 601 -31.31 -3.89 25.12
C ALA A 601 -31.36 -5.07 26.11
N PHE A 602 -30.30 -5.33 26.88
CA PHE A 602 -30.28 -6.41 27.88
C PHE A 602 -30.83 -6.01 29.27
N GLY A 603 -31.12 -4.72 29.49
CA GLY A 603 -31.71 -4.22 30.73
C GLY A 603 -33.24 -4.17 30.77
N ILE A 604 -33.94 -4.45 29.64
CA ILE A 604 -35.40 -4.28 29.54
C ILE A 604 -36.16 -5.62 29.39
N THR A 605 -35.46 -6.75 29.19
CA THR A 605 -36.12 -8.08 29.04
C THR A 605 -35.87 -9.04 30.22
N ALA A 606 -35.45 -8.52 31.38
CA ALA A 606 -35.31 -9.30 32.63
C ALA A 606 -36.24 -8.84 33.76
N LEU A 607 -37.08 -7.81 33.53
CA LEU A 607 -38.01 -7.28 34.54
C LEU A 607 -39.48 -7.69 34.33
N SER A 608 -39.78 -8.49 33.30
CA SER A 608 -41.15 -8.97 33.00
C SER A 608 -41.38 -10.47 33.31
N LEU A 609 -40.44 -11.15 33.98
CA LEU A 609 -40.53 -12.60 34.27
C LEU A 609 -40.32 -12.99 35.74
N MET A 610 -40.42 -12.03 36.67
CA MET A 610 -40.30 -12.27 38.13
C MET A 610 -41.54 -11.82 38.93
N LEU A 611 -42.72 -11.78 38.29
CA LEU A 611 -44.02 -11.54 38.95
C LEU A 611 -45.02 -12.65 38.61
N SER A 612 -44.70 -13.90 38.96
CA SER A 612 -45.69 -14.98 39.08
C SER A 612 -45.23 -16.07 40.04
N SER A 613 -45.21 -15.76 41.33
CA SER A 613 -45.44 -16.74 42.41
C SER A 613 -45.47 -15.98 43.73
N GLY A 614 -46.67 -15.83 44.28
CA GLY A 614 -46.85 -15.22 45.59
C GLY A 614 -46.37 -16.16 46.70
N LEU A 615 -45.86 -15.59 47.79
CA LEU A 615 -46.31 -15.88 49.15
C LEU A 615 -45.66 -14.93 50.17
N SER A 616 -46.52 -14.06 50.71
CA SER A 616 -46.67 -13.66 52.13
C SER A 616 -45.49 -13.17 52.98
N ALA A 617 -45.69 -11.92 53.44
CA ALA A 617 -45.60 -11.43 54.83
C ALA A 617 -44.25 -10.96 55.39
N LEU A 618 -44.10 -9.64 55.58
CA LEU A 618 -43.87 -8.88 56.84
C LEU A 618 -43.36 -7.44 56.54
N PRO A 619 -43.44 -6.48 57.49
CA PRO A 619 -43.90 -5.11 57.23
C PRO A 619 -42.82 -4.11 56.82
N THR A 620 -43.26 -3.12 56.05
CA THR A 620 -42.52 -1.95 55.59
C THR A 620 -42.33 -0.90 56.68
N SER A 621 -41.09 -0.73 57.14
CA SER A 621 -40.61 0.55 57.67
C SER A 621 -39.09 0.60 57.55
N ASN A 622 -38.59 0.92 56.34
CA ASN A 622 -37.31 1.59 56.04
C ASN A 622 -36.93 1.60 54.54
N LEU A 623 -37.92 1.66 53.63
CA LEU A 623 -37.66 1.72 52.17
C LEU A 623 -38.12 3.02 51.50
N ARG A 624 -38.62 4.00 52.26
CA ARG A 624 -38.97 5.34 51.73
C ARG A 624 -37.87 6.39 51.89
N ALA A 625 -36.78 6.10 52.60
CA ALA A 625 -35.64 7.03 52.74
C ALA A 625 -34.49 6.76 51.75
N LEU A 626 -34.47 5.59 51.10
CA LEU A 626 -33.43 5.24 50.10
C LEU A 626 -33.89 5.44 48.65
N ALA A 627 -35.18 5.74 48.42
CA ALA A 627 -35.76 5.88 47.09
C ALA A 627 -35.92 7.34 46.63
N SER A 628 -35.72 8.34 47.50
CA SER A 628 -35.82 9.76 47.15
C SER A 628 -34.47 10.45 46.91
N GLU A 629 -33.34 9.86 47.30
CA GLU A 629 -32.00 10.42 47.01
C GLU A 629 -31.37 9.87 45.71
N SER A 630 -31.86 8.76 45.16
CA SER A 630 -31.32 8.15 43.94
C SER A 630 -32.04 8.59 42.64
N LEU A 631 -33.25 9.15 42.75
CA LEU A 631 -34.09 9.47 41.59
C LEU A 631 -33.93 10.91 41.10
N GLU A 632 -33.50 11.85 41.93
CA GLU A 632 -33.13 13.21 41.49
C GLU A 632 -31.69 13.32 41.00
N ARG A 633 -30.81 12.37 41.36
CA ARG A 633 -29.39 12.38 40.96
C ARG A 633 -29.12 11.76 39.59
N SER A 634 -30.10 11.10 38.98
CA SER A 634 -29.93 10.33 37.73
C SER A 634 -30.57 10.94 36.49
N THR A 635 -31.34 12.02 36.62
CA THR A 635 -32.01 12.68 35.48
C THR A 635 -31.43 14.03 35.06
N GLU A 636 -30.44 14.56 35.80
CA GLU A 636 -29.78 15.84 35.46
C GLU A 636 -28.32 15.70 34.96
N THR A 637 -27.72 14.51 34.93
CA THR A 637 -26.28 14.35 34.57
C THR A 637 -25.99 13.62 33.25
N SER A 638 -27.02 13.24 32.48
CA SER A 638 -26.82 12.51 31.20
C SER A 638 -27.20 13.27 29.93
N LEU A 639 -27.83 14.44 30.03
CA LEU A 639 -28.21 15.26 28.87
C LEU A 639 -27.21 16.39 28.57
N ASP A 640 -26.39 16.82 29.53
CA ASP A 640 -25.31 17.79 29.29
C ASP A 640 -23.99 17.17 28.82
N LYS A 641 -23.79 15.85 29.01
CA LYS A 641 -22.54 15.16 28.61
C LYS A 641 -22.43 14.80 27.13
N PHE A 642 -23.52 14.88 26.36
CA PHE A 642 -23.52 14.60 24.91
C PHE A 642 -23.74 15.85 24.05
N SER A 643 -23.93 17.03 24.66
CA SER A 643 -24.24 18.28 23.95
C SER A 643 -23.10 19.28 23.85
N LEU A 644 -21.89 18.96 24.32
CA LEU A 644 -20.70 19.81 24.15
C LEU A 644 -19.48 18.91 23.95
N ARG A 645 -19.16 18.51 22.71
CA ARG A 645 -17.74 18.48 22.32
C ARG A 645 -17.32 19.94 22.33
N ALA A 646 -17.00 20.45 23.53
CA ALA A 646 -16.57 21.81 23.69
C ALA A 646 -15.31 21.98 22.83
N SER A 647 -15.29 23.06 22.05
CA SER A 647 -14.06 23.64 21.54
C SER A 647 -12.95 23.50 22.58
N GLU A 648 -11.74 23.16 22.14
CA GLU A 648 -10.56 23.13 23.00
C GLU A 648 -10.56 24.33 23.98
N PRO A 649 -10.32 24.11 25.29
CA PRO A 649 -10.32 25.19 26.25
C PRO A 649 -9.47 26.36 25.79
N ARG A 650 -10.01 27.58 25.94
CA ARG A 650 -9.32 28.77 25.49
C ARG A 650 -7.98 28.92 26.23
N ILE A 651 -6.91 29.11 25.49
CA ILE A 651 -5.60 29.47 26.05
C ILE A 651 -5.69 30.87 26.63
N THR A 652 -5.50 31.01 27.94
CA THR A 652 -5.54 32.28 28.65
C THR A 652 -4.18 32.94 28.78
N GLN A 653 -3.12 32.13 28.86
CA GLN A 653 -1.73 32.57 29.04
C GLN A 653 -0.78 31.59 28.34
N GLN A 654 0.39 32.07 27.93
CA GLN A 654 1.45 31.22 27.36
C GLN A 654 2.74 31.39 28.16
N CYS A 655 3.33 30.27 28.57
CA CYS A 655 4.63 30.24 29.26
C CYS A 655 5.64 29.49 28.41
N PHE A 656 6.93 29.85 28.51
CA PHE A 656 8.00 29.10 27.88
C PHE A 656 8.89 28.42 28.92
N LEU A 657 9.49 27.30 28.51
CA LEU A 657 10.52 26.57 29.24
C LEU A 657 11.71 26.36 28.28
N ASP A 658 12.85 26.95 28.59
CA ASP A 658 14.11 26.70 27.90
C ASP A 658 14.84 25.57 28.62
N ILE A 659 15.04 24.44 27.95
CA ILE A 659 15.58 23.22 28.55
C ILE A 659 16.92 22.89 27.90
N SER A 660 17.94 22.69 28.73
CA SER A 660 19.27 22.25 28.32
C SER A 660 19.45 20.77 28.62
N ILE A 661 20.01 20.03 27.66
CA ILE A 661 20.42 18.62 27.80
C ILE A 661 21.95 18.60 27.85
N ALA A 662 22.53 17.99 28.89
CA ALA A 662 23.98 17.87 29.08
C ALA A 662 24.76 19.21 29.01
N GLY A 663 24.11 20.33 29.37
CA GLY A 663 24.73 21.67 29.34
C GLY A 663 24.84 22.28 27.93
N MET A 664 24.23 21.67 26.91
CA MET A 664 24.17 22.21 25.55
C MET A 664 23.24 23.43 25.47
N SER A 665 23.31 24.18 24.36
CA SER A 665 22.40 25.29 24.07
C SER A 665 20.94 24.88 24.30
N PRO A 666 20.16 25.66 25.07
CA PRO A 666 18.80 25.26 25.40
C PRO A 666 17.87 25.35 24.19
N GLU A 667 16.94 24.41 24.12
CA GLU A 667 15.81 24.43 23.19
C GLU A 667 14.52 24.74 23.98
N ARG A 668 13.51 25.29 23.29
CA ARG A 668 12.33 25.87 23.94
C ARG A 668 11.09 25.00 23.77
N LEU A 669 10.31 24.89 24.83
CA LEU A 669 8.91 24.48 24.79
C LEU A 669 8.02 25.67 25.14
N VAL A 670 6.92 25.86 24.41
CA VAL A 670 5.88 26.83 24.77
C VAL A 670 4.61 26.11 25.17
N VAL A 671 4.08 26.47 26.33
CA VAL A 671 2.90 25.89 26.97
C VAL A 671 1.76 26.90 26.93
N GLY A 672 0.65 26.56 26.28
CA GLY A 672 -0.61 27.28 26.39
C GLY A 672 -1.41 26.79 27.59
N LEU A 673 -1.83 27.69 28.47
CA LEU A 673 -2.47 27.37 29.75
C LEU A 673 -3.98 27.68 29.72
N TYR A 674 -4.77 26.83 30.39
CA TYR A 674 -6.24 26.88 30.41
C TYR A 674 -6.78 27.49 31.72
N GLY A 675 -6.39 28.75 32.00
CA GLY A 675 -6.68 29.42 33.27
C GLY A 675 -8.16 29.72 33.53
N GLU A 676 -9.02 29.69 32.51
CA GLU A 676 -10.49 29.77 32.68
C GLU A 676 -11.07 28.47 33.25
N VAL A 677 -10.38 27.33 33.07
CA VAL A 677 -10.84 26.00 33.51
C VAL A 677 -10.23 25.59 34.84
N VAL A 678 -8.94 25.89 35.04
CA VAL A 678 -8.18 25.53 36.26
C VAL A 678 -7.32 26.72 36.74
N PRO A 679 -7.97 27.82 37.19
CA PRO A 679 -7.30 29.08 37.50
C PRO A 679 -6.20 28.97 38.55
N LYS A 680 -6.38 28.18 39.62
CA LYS A 680 -5.36 28.05 40.69
C LYS A 680 -4.14 27.27 40.21
N THR A 681 -4.36 26.22 39.42
CA THR A 681 -3.30 25.37 38.86
C THR A 681 -2.48 26.16 37.85
N THR A 682 -3.15 26.88 36.95
CA THR A 682 -2.50 27.80 36.01
C THR A 682 -1.75 28.91 36.76
N GLN A 683 -2.35 29.54 37.77
CA GLN A 683 -1.69 30.57 38.58
C GLN A 683 -0.42 30.04 39.26
N ASN A 684 -0.47 28.83 39.83
CA ASN A 684 0.71 28.19 40.41
C ASN A 684 1.83 28.03 39.38
N PHE A 685 1.52 27.47 38.21
CA PHE A 685 2.49 27.27 37.15
C PHE A 685 3.11 28.59 36.67
N VAL A 686 2.28 29.61 36.47
CA VAL A 686 2.71 30.94 36.02
C VAL A 686 3.64 31.61 37.03
N SER A 687 3.25 31.65 38.31
CA SER A 687 4.09 32.27 39.35
C SER A 687 5.45 31.59 39.50
N LEU A 688 5.53 30.27 39.27
CA LEU A 688 6.78 29.51 39.29
C LEU A 688 7.62 29.72 38.01
N CYS A 689 6.99 29.95 36.85
CA CYS A 689 7.69 30.41 35.65
C CYS A 689 8.28 31.81 35.83
N GLU A 690 7.56 32.74 36.46
CA GLU A 690 8.03 34.11 36.73
C GLU A 690 9.06 34.20 37.88
N GLY A 691 8.98 33.29 38.85
CA GLY A 691 9.75 33.37 40.10
C GLY A 691 9.24 34.44 41.08
N SER A 692 8.00 34.91 40.92
CA SER A 692 7.43 36.06 41.65
C SER A 692 7.23 35.80 43.15
N THR A 693 7.29 34.54 43.60
CA THR A 693 7.10 34.14 45.00
C THR A 693 8.41 33.73 45.69
N GLY A 694 9.57 33.93 45.05
CA GLY A 694 10.89 33.55 45.58
C GLY A 694 11.31 32.10 45.30
N VAL A 695 10.45 31.32 44.64
CA VAL A 695 10.74 29.97 44.12
C VAL A 695 10.40 29.92 42.62
N SER A 696 11.15 29.14 41.83
CA SER A 696 11.00 29.12 40.38
C SER A 696 11.31 27.74 39.77
N TYR A 697 10.72 27.45 38.61
CA TYR A 697 11.12 26.31 37.78
C TYR A 697 12.53 26.44 37.21
N ARG A 698 13.09 27.65 37.14
CA ARG A 698 14.46 27.87 36.70
C ARG A 698 15.45 27.14 37.62
N GLY A 699 16.25 26.25 37.03
CA GLY A 699 17.22 25.39 37.70
C GLY A 699 16.69 23.99 38.03
N SER A 700 15.39 23.75 37.90
CA SER A 700 14.78 22.43 38.17
C SER A 700 15.09 21.41 37.08
N GLN A 701 15.12 20.13 37.46
CA GLN A 701 15.45 19.02 36.56
C GLN A 701 14.21 18.39 35.93
N VAL A 702 14.37 17.86 34.71
CA VAL A 702 13.57 16.73 34.24
C VAL A 702 14.10 15.50 34.96
N TYR A 703 13.30 14.92 35.86
CA TYR A 703 13.78 13.86 36.76
C TYR A 703 13.25 12.48 36.40
N ARG A 704 12.31 12.38 35.46
CA ARG A 704 11.76 11.10 34.97
C ARG A 704 11.25 11.24 33.53
N VAL A 705 11.65 10.31 32.68
CA VAL A 705 11.15 10.18 31.30
C VAL A 705 10.64 8.76 31.13
N VAL A 706 9.35 8.59 30.84
CA VAL A 706 8.77 7.30 30.49
C VAL A 706 8.43 7.37 29.02
N HIS A 707 9.26 6.73 28.19
CA HIS A 707 9.13 6.71 26.73
C HIS A 707 7.69 6.40 26.29
N GLY A 708 7.16 7.21 25.36
CA GLY A 708 5.80 7.06 24.85
C GLY A 708 4.70 7.25 25.91
N LEU A 709 5.00 7.92 27.02
CA LEU A 709 4.06 8.12 28.12
C LEU A 709 4.14 9.53 28.70
N THR A 710 5.17 9.83 29.49
CA THR A 710 5.28 11.12 30.20
C THR A 710 6.71 11.57 30.46
N ILE A 711 6.92 12.89 30.40
CA ILE A 711 8.16 13.55 30.85
C ILE A 711 7.83 14.37 32.10
N GLN A 712 8.43 14.06 33.24
CA GLN A 712 8.15 14.71 34.53
C GLN A 712 9.26 15.68 34.94
N ALA A 713 8.84 16.89 35.36
CA ALA A 713 9.73 17.99 35.74
C ALA A 713 9.12 18.83 36.89
N GLY A 714 9.79 19.93 37.22
CA GLY A 714 9.26 20.93 38.15
C GLY A 714 9.33 20.54 39.63
N ASN A 715 10.20 19.61 40.03
CA ASN A 715 10.46 19.40 41.46
C ASN A 715 11.36 20.51 42.00
N ILE A 716 10.79 21.48 42.75
CA ILE A 716 11.50 22.67 43.26
C ILE A 716 11.61 22.71 44.80
N GLY A 717 11.42 21.57 45.47
CA GLY A 717 11.53 21.45 46.93
C GLY A 717 12.97 21.45 47.45
N PRO A 718 13.18 21.50 48.78
CA PRO A 718 14.50 21.40 49.41
C PRO A 718 15.24 20.13 48.98
N ASP A 719 16.56 20.26 48.75
CA ASP A 719 17.42 19.16 48.31
C ASP A 719 17.22 17.88 49.16
N GLY A 720 16.85 16.79 48.51
CA GLY A 720 16.65 15.47 49.14
C GLY A 720 15.20 15.11 49.49
N THR A 721 14.21 15.95 49.17
CA THR A 721 12.78 15.63 49.34
C THR A 721 12.13 15.12 48.04
N GLU A 722 11.19 14.17 48.15
CA GLU A 722 10.39 13.69 47.00
C GLU A 722 9.25 14.65 46.61
N ASP A 723 9.06 15.74 47.36
CA ASP A 723 7.91 16.63 47.26
C ASP A 723 8.30 18.01 46.74
N GLY A 724 7.46 18.57 45.86
CA GLY A 724 7.67 19.91 45.31
C GLY A 724 7.16 21.02 46.23
N GLN A 725 7.40 22.28 45.86
CA GLN A 725 6.94 23.46 46.59
C GLN A 725 6.06 24.33 45.68
N SER A 726 4.77 24.46 45.99
CA SER A 726 3.87 25.35 45.22
C SER A 726 4.25 26.82 45.40
N SER A 727 3.77 27.69 44.49
CA SER A 727 3.93 29.14 44.63
C SER A 727 3.18 29.71 45.84
N PHE A 728 2.21 28.98 46.38
CA PHE A 728 1.42 29.36 47.56
C PHE A 728 2.12 29.03 48.90
N GLY A 729 3.28 28.37 48.87
CA GLY A 729 4.04 27.97 50.05
C GLY A 729 3.55 26.69 50.74
N LEU A 730 2.35 26.21 50.43
CA LEU A 730 1.78 24.92 50.87
C LEU A 730 1.17 24.16 49.69
N PRO A 731 1.14 22.81 49.70
CA PRO A 731 0.40 22.03 48.70
C PRO A 731 -1.07 22.46 48.61
N PHE A 732 -1.68 22.33 47.43
CA PHE A 732 -3.04 22.82 47.16
C PHE A 732 -3.94 21.74 46.55
N GLU A 733 -5.25 21.91 46.73
CA GLU A 733 -6.26 20.98 46.22
C GLU A 733 -6.33 20.96 44.69
N ARG A 734 -6.65 19.78 44.14
CA ARG A 734 -6.92 19.60 42.70
C ARG A 734 -8.24 20.29 42.33
N GLU A 735 -8.26 21.05 41.23
CA GLU A 735 -9.44 21.85 40.88
C GLU A 735 -10.55 21.03 40.21
N ASN A 736 -10.27 20.39 39.09
CA ASN A 736 -11.22 19.54 38.36
C ASN A 736 -10.48 18.64 37.34
N PHE A 737 -11.23 17.78 36.65
CA PHE A 737 -10.74 16.87 35.61
C PHE A 737 -11.45 17.10 34.27
N LYS A 738 -11.79 18.36 33.95
CA LYS A 738 -12.55 18.71 32.73
C LYS A 738 -11.70 18.69 31.46
N ILE A 739 -10.39 18.77 31.59
CA ILE A 739 -9.44 18.73 30.48
C ILE A 739 -8.97 17.29 30.33
N MET A 740 -9.15 16.74 29.13
CA MET A 740 -8.81 15.36 28.80
C MET A 740 -7.35 15.28 28.33
N HIS A 741 -6.74 14.11 28.46
CA HIS A 741 -5.41 13.79 27.93
C HIS A 741 -5.54 13.09 26.56
N ASP A 742 -6.30 13.71 25.66
CA ASP A 742 -6.73 13.20 24.35
C ASP A 742 -5.93 13.78 23.17
N VAL A 743 -4.92 14.60 23.47
CA VAL A 743 -3.96 15.14 22.51
C VAL A 743 -2.54 15.07 23.08
N GLU A 744 -1.55 15.04 22.19
CA GLU A 744 -0.15 15.05 22.57
C GLU A 744 0.27 16.37 23.22
N GLY A 745 1.17 16.30 24.20
CA GLY A 745 1.77 17.48 24.83
C GLY A 745 0.88 18.12 25.89
N VAL A 746 -0.17 17.45 26.37
CA VAL A 746 -0.98 17.92 27.51
C VAL A 746 -0.09 18.01 28.74
N ILE A 747 -0.18 19.13 29.46
CA ILE A 747 0.55 19.35 30.72
C ILE A 747 -0.40 19.16 31.91
N SER A 748 0.05 18.37 32.88
CA SER A 748 -0.74 17.97 34.04
C SER A 748 0.09 17.92 35.31
N MET A 749 -0.56 18.17 36.46
CA MET A 749 0.11 18.11 37.76
C MET A 749 0.41 16.67 38.18
N VAL A 750 1.59 16.43 38.75
CA VAL A 750 1.91 15.15 39.41
C VAL A 750 1.25 15.14 40.78
N ASN A 751 0.49 14.08 41.07
CA ASN A 751 -0.16 13.92 42.36
C ASN A 751 0.85 13.57 43.47
N ARG A 752 0.76 14.27 44.60
CA ARG A 752 1.41 13.88 45.85
C ARG A 752 0.78 12.62 46.43
N LYS A 753 1.46 11.97 47.39
CA LYS A 753 0.94 10.79 48.11
C LYS A 753 -0.34 11.09 48.91
N ASP A 754 -0.50 12.34 49.35
CA ASP A 754 -1.70 12.83 50.06
C ASP A 754 -2.82 13.28 49.11
N GLY A 755 -2.62 13.19 47.78
CA GLY A 755 -3.60 13.56 46.76
C GLY A 755 -3.66 15.05 46.43
N LEU A 756 -2.78 15.87 47.01
CA LEU A 756 -2.66 17.30 46.71
C LEU A 756 -1.68 17.55 45.55
N ASN A 757 -1.69 18.77 45.02
CA ASN A 757 -0.76 19.27 44.01
C ASN A 757 0.33 20.15 44.64
N ASP A 758 1.52 20.15 44.04
CA ASP A 758 2.63 21.03 44.40
C ASP A 758 3.20 21.77 43.17
N SER A 759 4.51 21.67 42.89
CA SER A 759 5.14 22.23 41.70
C SER A 759 5.37 21.20 40.60
N ARG A 760 5.27 19.91 40.90
CA ARG A 760 5.62 18.86 39.94
C ARG A 760 4.56 18.73 38.87
N PHE A 761 5.01 18.63 37.64
CA PHE A 761 4.15 18.45 36.46
C PHE A 761 4.76 17.44 35.51
N PHE A 762 3.97 17.01 34.54
CA PHE A 762 4.44 16.20 33.42
C PHE A 762 3.79 16.62 32.11
N PHE A 763 4.49 16.32 31.00
CA PHE A 763 3.94 16.37 29.64
C PHE A 763 3.56 14.97 29.20
N THR A 764 2.45 14.82 28.48
CA THR A 764 2.19 13.61 27.68
C THR A 764 3.03 13.65 26.39
N THR A 765 3.55 12.50 25.98
CA THR A 765 4.35 12.36 24.75
C THR A 765 3.63 11.57 23.65
N VAL A 766 2.36 11.25 23.87
CA VAL A 766 1.45 10.57 22.94
C VAL A 766 0.05 11.17 23.03
N SER A 767 -0.76 10.99 22.00
CA SER A 767 -2.13 11.51 21.89
C SER A 767 -3.17 10.68 22.66
N ASP A 768 -2.91 9.39 22.93
CA ASP A 768 -3.81 8.52 23.70
C ASP A 768 -3.29 8.34 25.14
N SER A 769 -3.64 9.29 26.00
CA SER A 769 -3.30 9.25 27.43
C SER A 769 -4.53 9.23 28.33
N GLY A 770 -5.69 8.78 27.83
CA GLY A 770 -6.96 8.83 28.55
C GLY A 770 -7.01 8.02 29.85
N TYR A 771 -6.07 7.10 30.07
CA TYR A 771 -5.90 6.44 31.38
C TYR A 771 -5.44 7.40 32.49
N LEU A 772 -5.00 8.62 32.16
CA LEU A 772 -4.68 9.72 33.08
C LEU A 772 -5.91 10.59 33.43
N ASP A 773 -6.99 10.48 32.64
CA ASP A 773 -8.22 11.22 32.87
C ASP A 773 -8.85 10.83 34.22
N ASP A 774 -9.56 11.78 34.82
CA ASP A 774 -10.12 11.70 36.17
C ASP A 774 -9.11 11.44 37.30
N LYS A 775 -7.80 11.34 36.99
CA LYS A 775 -6.73 11.07 37.96
C LYS A 775 -5.80 12.26 38.13
N TYR A 776 -5.44 12.94 37.05
CA TYR A 776 -4.49 14.04 37.03
C TYR A 776 -5.16 15.34 36.57
N CYS A 777 -4.83 16.44 37.24
CA CYS A 777 -5.36 17.76 36.89
C CYS A 777 -4.55 18.32 35.72
N ALA A 778 -5.09 18.18 34.50
CA ALA A 778 -4.57 18.84 33.30
C ALA A 778 -4.84 20.34 33.32
N PHE A 779 -3.90 21.14 32.80
CA PHE A 779 -3.98 22.60 32.91
C PHE A 779 -3.42 23.37 31.70
N GLY A 780 -3.03 22.69 30.63
CA GLY A 780 -2.55 23.30 29.39
C GLY A 780 -2.08 22.27 28.38
N ARG A 781 -1.39 22.74 27.34
CA ARG A 781 -0.67 21.88 26.38
C ARG A 781 0.55 22.57 25.77
N ILE A 782 1.45 21.78 25.18
CA ILE A 782 2.51 22.28 24.30
C ILE A 782 1.89 22.83 23.01
N ILE A 783 2.22 24.08 22.69
CA ILE A 783 1.80 24.77 21.47
C ILE A 783 2.97 25.08 20.52
N TRP A 784 4.21 24.95 20.99
CA TRP A 784 5.41 25.09 20.17
C TRP A 784 6.57 24.26 20.75
N GLY A 785 7.40 23.67 19.87
CA GLY A 785 8.55 22.85 20.25
C GLY A 785 8.27 21.34 20.32
N ARG A 786 7.34 20.81 19.51
CA ARG A 786 7.00 19.36 19.52
C ARG A 786 8.18 18.46 19.15
N ASP A 787 8.96 18.82 18.14
CA ASP A 787 10.17 18.06 17.77
C ASP A 787 11.14 17.95 18.96
N PHE A 788 11.22 19.01 19.77
CA PHE A 788 12.03 19.01 20.98
C PHE A 788 11.39 18.18 22.11
N LEU A 789 10.06 18.17 22.23
CA LEU A 789 9.34 17.26 23.13
C LEU A 789 9.64 15.79 22.79
N HIS A 790 9.63 15.41 21.51
CA HIS A 790 10.00 14.05 21.06
C HIS A 790 11.46 13.73 21.35
N LYS A 791 12.36 14.69 21.13
CA LYS A 791 13.77 14.54 21.49
C LYS A 791 13.97 14.29 23.00
N LEU A 792 13.20 14.97 23.85
CA LEU A 792 13.20 14.73 25.29
C LEU A 792 12.62 13.35 25.64
N ASP A 793 11.58 12.91 24.93
CA ASP A 793 10.98 11.59 25.13
C ASP A 793 11.99 10.49 24.83
N LEU A 794 12.83 10.62 23.81
CA LEU A 794 13.80 9.60 23.38
C LEU A 794 15.12 9.59 24.19
N LEU A 795 15.25 10.40 25.25
CA LEU A 795 16.49 10.46 26.03
C LEU A 795 16.80 9.12 26.73
N PRO A 796 18.03 8.60 26.65
CA PRO A 796 18.40 7.40 27.37
C PRO A 796 18.14 7.54 28.88
N VAL A 797 17.47 6.55 29.48
CA VAL A 797 17.13 6.54 30.92
C VAL A 797 17.88 5.46 31.70
N ILE A 798 18.06 5.68 33.00
CA ILE A 798 18.75 4.78 33.93
C ILE A 798 17.85 4.36 35.10
N GLY A 799 17.93 3.08 35.43
CA GLY A 799 17.29 2.47 36.60
C GLY A 799 15.76 2.42 36.55
N PRO A 800 15.11 1.80 37.56
CA PRO A 800 13.66 1.55 37.56
C PRO A 800 12.81 2.82 37.76
N LYS A 801 13.43 3.96 38.08
CA LYS A 801 12.75 5.26 38.18
C LYS A 801 12.72 6.00 36.84
N ASN A 802 13.29 5.44 35.77
CA ASN A 802 13.42 6.02 34.44
C ASN A 802 13.99 7.45 34.46
N ARG A 803 15.09 7.65 35.18
CA ARG A 803 15.75 8.96 35.27
C ARG A 803 16.57 9.19 34.00
N PRO A 804 16.55 10.38 33.37
CA PRO A 804 17.46 10.68 32.26
C PRO A 804 18.91 10.39 32.65
N ARG A 805 19.67 9.77 31.73
CA ARG A 805 21.09 9.47 31.91
C ARG A 805 21.90 10.76 31.99
N ASP A 806 21.59 11.71 31.11
CA ASP A 806 22.22 13.02 31.07
C ASP A 806 21.48 14.03 31.95
N ASP A 807 22.16 15.09 32.38
CA ASP A 807 21.54 16.16 33.17
C ASP A 807 20.64 17.01 32.25
N VAL A 808 19.35 17.06 32.56
CA VAL A 808 18.34 17.79 31.78
C VAL A 808 17.67 18.81 32.69
N ARG A 809 17.81 20.10 32.38
CA ARG A 809 17.37 21.19 33.25
C ARG A 809 16.60 22.28 32.53
N ILE A 810 15.60 22.82 33.20
CA ILE A 810 14.95 24.07 32.82
C ILE A 810 15.92 25.20 33.21
N VAL A 811 16.64 25.76 32.24
CA VAL A 811 17.66 26.80 32.48
C VAL A 811 17.08 28.20 32.48
N ASN A 812 15.91 28.38 31.85
CA ASN A 812 15.16 29.62 31.84
C ASN A 812 13.66 29.33 31.62
N CYS A 813 12.79 30.18 32.15
CA CYS A 813 11.34 30.07 32.01
C CYS A 813 10.68 31.44 32.24
N GLY A 814 9.46 31.62 31.75
CA GLY A 814 8.72 32.86 31.93
C GLY A 814 7.42 32.90 31.14
N ILE A 815 6.71 34.03 31.20
CA ILE A 815 5.50 34.30 30.41
C ILE A 815 5.93 34.95 29.09
N LEU A 816 5.31 34.55 27.98
CA LEU A 816 5.51 35.24 26.69
C LEU A 816 4.77 36.58 26.65
N SER A 817 5.42 37.61 26.12
CA SER A 817 4.77 38.89 25.81
C SER A 817 3.81 38.76 24.63
N SER A 818 2.85 39.68 24.49
CA SER A 818 1.90 39.67 23.38
C SER A 818 2.56 39.72 21.99
N GLU A 819 3.76 40.31 21.88
CA GLU A 819 4.53 40.36 20.64
C GLU A 819 5.20 39.02 20.31
N GLU A 820 5.66 38.28 21.32
CA GLU A 820 6.24 36.94 21.17
C GLU A 820 5.17 35.88 20.88
N MET A 821 3.96 36.04 21.43
CA MET A 821 2.82 35.17 21.15
C MET A 821 2.44 35.15 19.66
N LEU A 822 2.49 36.29 18.97
CA LEU A 822 2.18 36.39 17.53
C LEU A 822 3.20 35.65 16.65
N ARG A 823 4.49 35.67 17.01
CA ARG A 823 5.55 34.99 16.26
C ARG A 823 5.50 33.46 16.36
N THR A 824 4.80 32.92 17.35
CA THR A 824 4.60 31.46 17.49
C THR A 824 3.48 30.90 16.62
N LEU A 825 2.61 31.76 16.08
CA LEU A 825 1.48 31.38 15.21
C LEU A 825 1.81 31.47 13.71
N ASP A 826 2.83 32.24 13.33
CA ASP A 826 3.32 32.39 11.96
C ASP A 826 4.86 32.57 11.96
N PRO A 827 5.64 31.52 11.64
CA PRO A 827 7.10 31.61 11.57
C PRO A 827 7.61 32.51 10.43
N THR A 828 6.75 32.97 9.52
CA THR A 828 7.10 33.80 8.35
C THR A 828 6.77 35.28 8.51
N ALA A 829 6.20 35.70 9.65
CA ALA A 829 5.94 37.10 9.94
C ALA A 829 7.24 37.85 10.36
N CYS A 830 8.12 38.11 9.39
CA CYS A 830 9.07 39.21 9.42
C CYS A 830 9.40 39.72 8.01
#